data_AF-A0A9K3GIH2-F1
#
_entry.id   AF-A0A9K3GIH2-F1
#
_cell.length_a   1.000
_cell.length_b   1.000
_cell.length_c   1.000
_cell.angle_alpha   90.00
_cell.angle_beta   90.00
_cell.angle_gamma   90.00
#
_symmetry.space_group_name_H-M   'P 1'
#
loop_
_entity.id
_entity.type
_entity.pdbx_description
1 polymer ?
#
loop_
_entity_poly.entity_id
_entity_poly.type
_entity_poly.pdbx_seq_one_letter_code
_entity_poly.pdbx_strand_id
1 'polypeptide(L)'
;MEIRAFAPGSLTTCLDFIEHVFGNGGDPWLPENDLMLDPTHFAGTTGCIIFAPHLRDLTKVEVGLPKWEDALPHQRESGMCYKDENEKYHSGSPFKLVYRHEGTIITIIADTYLGYAKKECKGMLSYAANRLGFCEEEHAGGAIVESSYMLGQSFYPDSRIARRETKFSNTRRCLGPLMDYDAELGCSTDKRFGNQIIYTPESLKMSIPDRTVTWNHPDTDKLITTPLKANVIYMMPNGYQVQMVKNSKTRVWQLIGTNPRALFVHKPATVSGGGKSEISKPIEAAIVYAGYFVSDLDTVIKATKEILAKNLYERFEDHRPVPDGREEHKSRAILSPDRSLGSVIKLLTPDDVYFTPEYNAWLRSLPAEARTFVLTLKALYKADWGEDWHTRFSVDIVNGKPGHQLLYKGKRMRAGYLRVGITPDGSWRNFLLRPDFSPSRKHQMEDDISSIITYIYHQMEDDISSTITVPGWCDTSAHPDDKGHQVALKLVSNPEFRFFQRPDDAIHPGFDTVAEADLSDVSGTTFAANFEPVPRDVVFEMAEDVILMDKYSQPMRDLVAHQTSDECTRELCVISSKPRIVDGKPTKNVRYLQDRPEWRSPMGRYVAEVCGRLERGIEVDAPLNCPVGVVLPGRRLNPAADGNRPLAVYSAFHYQELPELFADLMASPSGKSPSTTGAGIEGPLTKGPFNCMPAVLDLNAALLSLIMTGDPCFTTAAGFIGSKFRVDHDISLLVPEVLARMTDEERQPQFLIDHGYLEKVDDFEHEGKLVKASRLGYRMTKKMVSVFFSRIFANVDGLFPEEALRPEQQSMDEFIAGVEHVLECQETVSQQLIDSNAVVDAIEPLKAIIYCVATGSYNGMKMDHPEIRKLFDRDTVLASPWYHEMLINKQCFDAAKLKSGMQYLSAFMKGPHASETSERLHLQDRLNTVNKRLALV
;
A
#
# COMPACT_ATOMS: atom_id res chain seq x y z
N MET A 1 -25.25 -0.68 4.80
CA MET A 1 -25.84 0.55 5.35
C MET A 1 -26.43 1.34 4.19
N GLU A 2 -27.24 2.35 4.46
CA GLU A 2 -27.70 3.33 3.46
C GLU A 2 -27.41 4.75 3.96
N ILE A 3 -27.24 5.70 3.04
CA ILE A 3 -27.10 7.12 3.36
C ILE A 3 -28.07 7.92 2.49
N ARG A 4 -28.81 8.82 3.13
CA ARG A 4 -29.73 9.77 2.46
C ARG A 4 -29.11 11.16 2.55
N ALA A 5 -28.68 11.71 1.42
CA ALA A 5 -28.08 13.04 1.36
C ALA A 5 -29.10 14.07 0.87
N PHE A 6 -29.26 15.16 1.61
CA PHE A 6 -30.18 16.25 1.32
C PHE A 6 -29.41 17.56 1.16
N ALA A 7 -29.64 18.24 0.05
CA ALA A 7 -29.04 19.53 -0.24
C ALA A 7 -30.09 20.49 -0.83
N PRO A 8 -30.01 21.79 -0.54
CA PRO A 8 -30.69 22.81 -1.35
C PRO A 8 -30.31 22.66 -2.83
N GLY A 9 -31.24 22.98 -3.74
CA GLY A 9 -31.01 22.77 -5.19
C GLY A 9 -29.78 23.49 -5.75
N SER A 10 -29.38 24.63 -5.16
CA SER A 10 -28.15 25.34 -5.52
C SER A 10 -26.86 24.59 -5.16
N LEU A 11 -26.94 23.55 -4.33
CA LEU A 11 -25.82 22.73 -3.86
C LEU A 11 -25.87 21.31 -4.43
N THR A 12 -26.55 21.12 -5.57
CA THR A 12 -26.64 19.81 -6.24
C THR A 12 -25.26 19.22 -6.56
N THR A 13 -24.23 20.06 -6.74
CA THR A 13 -22.83 19.63 -6.91
C THR A 13 -22.29 18.80 -5.73
N CYS A 14 -22.80 18.99 -4.52
CA CYS A 14 -22.43 18.16 -3.36
C CYS A 14 -23.00 16.74 -3.48
N LEU A 15 -24.22 16.60 -4.02
CA LEU A 15 -24.85 15.31 -4.27
C LEU A 15 -24.17 14.59 -5.44
N ASP A 16 -23.94 15.33 -6.52
CA ASP A 16 -23.19 14.88 -7.69
C ASP A 16 -21.80 14.32 -7.30
N PHE A 17 -21.11 15.03 -6.40
CA PHE A 17 -19.83 14.58 -5.88
C PHE A 17 -19.94 13.28 -5.05
N ILE A 18 -20.90 13.17 -4.13
CA ILE A 18 -21.12 11.94 -3.35
C ILE A 18 -21.42 10.76 -4.27
N GLU A 19 -22.31 10.97 -5.25
CA GLU A 19 -22.70 9.97 -6.24
C GLU A 19 -21.51 9.47 -7.06
N HIS A 20 -20.64 10.37 -7.52
CA HIS A 20 -19.44 9.97 -8.25
C HIS A 20 -18.41 9.20 -7.39
N VAL A 21 -18.39 9.42 -6.07
CA VAL A 21 -17.49 8.71 -5.16
C VAL A 21 -18.06 7.35 -4.74
N PHE A 22 -19.35 7.26 -4.43
CA PHE A 22 -19.96 6.07 -3.78
C PHE A 22 -21.06 5.38 -4.59
N GLY A 23 -21.42 5.91 -5.76
CA GLY A 23 -22.47 5.40 -6.62
C GLY A 23 -23.86 5.93 -6.27
N ASN A 24 -24.81 5.70 -7.17
CA ASN A 24 -26.22 6.05 -6.99
C ASN A 24 -27.01 4.83 -6.50
N GLY A 25 -27.70 4.97 -5.37
CA GLY A 25 -28.53 3.91 -4.79
C GLY A 25 -29.92 3.75 -5.43
N GLY A 26 -30.27 4.58 -6.41
CA GLY A 26 -31.56 4.57 -7.11
C GLY A 26 -32.67 5.32 -6.36
N ASP A 27 -33.90 5.17 -6.86
CA ASP A 27 -35.08 5.77 -6.24
C ASP A 27 -35.41 5.05 -4.91
N PRO A 28 -35.32 5.74 -3.76
CA PRO A 28 -35.58 5.17 -2.43
C PRO A 28 -37.03 4.73 -2.21
N TRP A 29 -37.98 5.16 -3.05
CA TRP A 29 -39.39 4.76 -2.94
C TRP A 29 -39.67 3.39 -3.59
N LEU A 30 -38.70 2.86 -4.35
CA LEU A 30 -38.80 1.55 -4.97
C LEU A 30 -38.40 0.45 -3.97
N PRO A 31 -39.22 -0.61 -3.81
CA PRO A 31 -38.90 -1.75 -2.94
C PRO A 31 -37.55 -2.44 -3.25
N GLU A 32 -37.08 -2.36 -4.49
CA GLU A 32 -35.76 -2.82 -4.93
C GLU A 32 -34.61 -2.22 -4.13
N ASN A 33 -34.79 -0.97 -3.69
CA ASN A 33 -33.77 -0.16 -3.03
C ASN A 33 -34.03 -0.05 -1.52
N ASP A 34 -35.06 -0.71 -0.99
CA ASP A 34 -35.32 -0.81 0.44
C ASP A 34 -34.44 -1.93 1.05
N LEU A 35 -33.37 -1.52 1.75
CA LEU A 35 -32.44 -2.48 2.37
C LEU A 35 -33.07 -3.34 3.46
N MET A 36 -34.22 -2.95 4.03
CA MET A 36 -34.92 -3.80 5.00
C MET A 36 -35.62 -5.00 4.32
N LEU A 37 -35.79 -4.97 3.00
CA LEU A 37 -36.18 -6.13 2.18
C LEU A 37 -35.00 -7.03 1.79
N ASP A 38 -33.77 -6.66 2.18
CA ASP A 38 -32.59 -7.53 2.16
C ASP A 38 -31.82 -7.51 3.50
N PRO A 39 -32.39 -8.11 4.56
CA PRO A 39 -31.76 -8.13 5.88
C PRO A 39 -30.39 -8.82 5.92
N THR A 40 -30.10 -9.65 4.92
CA THR A 40 -28.87 -10.43 4.86
C THR A 40 -27.65 -9.61 4.45
N HIS A 41 -27.85 -8.55 3.67
CA HIS A 41 -26.81 -7.61 3.25
C HIS A 41 -26.92 -6.25 3.95
N PHE A 42 -28.03 -5.98 4.66
CA PHE A 42 -28.15 -4.77 5.45
C PHE A 42 -27.27 -4.80 6.72
N ALA A 43 -26.49 -3.74 6.90
CA ALA A 43 -25.63 -3.54 8.07
C ALA A 43 -26.42 -3.17 9.34
N GLY A 44 -27.72 -2.85 9.24
CA GLY A 44 -28.50 -2.37 10.38
C GLY A 44 -28.23 -0.90 10.71
N THR A 45 -27.86 -0.10 9.71
CA THR A 45 -27.51 1.32 9.92
C THR A 45 -27.97 2.19 8.75
N THR A 46 -28.63 3.30 9.08
CA THR A 46 -29.14 4.30 8.14
C THR A 46 -28.57 5.67 8.50
N GLY A 47 -27.94 6.32 7.53
CA GLY A 47 -27.33 7.63 7.63
C GLY A 47 -28.13 8.72 6.93
N CYS A 48 -28.04 9.95 7.42
CA CYS A 48 -28.64 11.13 6.82
C CYS A 48 -27.66 12.30 6.84
N ILE A 49 -27.36 12.88 5.68
CA ILE A 49 -26.50 14.08 5.55
C ILE A 49 -27.38 15.25 5.11
N ILE A 50 -27.26 16.39 5.77
CA ILE A 50 -27.98 17.63 5.42
C ILE A 50 -26.98 18.77 5.22
N PHE A 51 -26.94 19.35 4.02
CA PHE A 51 -26.11 20.52 3.73
C PHE A 51 -26.84 21.82 4.09
N ALA A 52 -26.27 22.59 5.02
CA ALA A 52 -26.87 23.81 5.55
C ALA A 52 -25.82 24.90 5.84
N PRO A 53 -25.12 25.44 4.81
CA PRO A 53 -24.03 26.41 5.00
C PRO A 53 -24.47 27.74 5.64
N HIS A 54 -25.75 28.07 5.58
CA HIS A 54 -26.33 29.28 6.20
C HIS A 54 -26.30 29.25 7.74
N LEU A 55 -26.09 28.08 8.36
CA LEU A 55 -26.05 27.96 9.82
C LEU A 55 -24.83 28.66 10.45
N ARG A 56 -23.79 28.96 9.67
CA ARG A 56 -22.63 29.75 10.14
C ARG A 56 -23.01 31.17 10.54
N ASP A 57 -24.13 31.68 10.03
CA ASP A 57 -24.60 33.03 10.32
C ASP A 57 -25.41 33.11 11.62
N LEU A 58 -25.73 31.98 12.27
CA LEU A 58 -26.45 31.98 13.53
C LEU A 58 -25.53 32.41 14.68
N THR A 59 -26.09 33.17 15.61
CA THR A 59 -25.47 33.51 16.89
C THR A 59 -25.63 32.38 17.89
N LYS A 60 -24.75 32.34 18.89
CA LYS A 60 -24.85 31.42 20.03
C LYS A 60 -26.15 31.60 20.81
N VAL A 61 -26.68 32.83 20.84
CA VAL A 61 -27.97 33.16 21.48
C VAL A 61 -29.14 32.55 20.71
N GLU A 62 -29.18 32.71 19.39
CA GLU A 62 -30.25 32.18 18.54
C GLU A 62 -30.37 30.65 18.59
N VAL A 63 -29.25 29.95 18.83
CA VAL A 63 -29.23 28.49 19.01
C VAL A 63 -29.40 28.06 20.47
N GLY A 64 -29.64 28.99 21.40
CA GLY A 64 -29.98 28.71 22.79
C GLY A 64 -28.82 28.29 23.70
N LEU A 65 -27.57 28.65 23.36
CA LEU A 65 -26.44 28.41 24.27
C LEU A 65 -26.52 29.32 25.51
N PRO A 66 -25.96 28.91 26.66
CA PRO A 66 -25.97 29.72 27.88
C PRO A 66 -24.99 30.89 27.80
N LYS A 67 -25.25 31.92 28.61
CA LYS A 67 -24.27 32.97 28.87
C LYS A 67 -23.08 32.39 29.62
N TRP A 68 -21.88 32.97 29.45
CA TRP A 68 -20.64 32.46 30.03
C TRP A 68 -20.73 32.23 31.53
N GLU A 69 -21.37 33.14 32.28
CA GLU A 69 -21.50 33.03 33.74
C GLU A 69 -22.33 31.81 34.17
N ASP A 70 -23.32 31.41 33.35
CA ASP A 70 -24.22 30.29 33.61
C ASP A 70 -23.74 28.96 33.00
N ALA A 71 -22.70 29.01 32.16
CA ALA A 71 -22.17 27.85 31.46
C ALA A 71 -21.36 26.92 32.37
N LEU A 72 -21.51 25.61 32.16
CA LEU A 72 -20.69 24.58 32.79
C LEU A 72 -19.23 24.67 32.32
N PRO A 73 -18.25 24.17 33.09
CA PRO A 73 -16.83 24.23 32.72
C PRO A 73 -16.53 23.68 31.31
N HIS A 74 -17.08 22.52 30.96
CA HIS A 74 -16.89 21.92 29.63
C HIS A 74 -17.55 22.73 28.50
N GLN A 75 -18.63 23.45 28.77
CA GLN A 75 -19.27 24.35 27.80
C GLN A 75 -18.39 25.58 27.54
N ARG A 76 -17.70 26.08 28.58
CA ARG A 76 -16.72 27.16 28.45
C ARG A 76 -15.51 26.73 27.64
N GLU A 77 -14.97 25.55 27.94
CA GLU A 77 -13.83 24.96 27.24
C GLU A 77 -14.11 24.68 25.77
N SER A 78 -15.27 24.12 25.46
CA SER A 78 -15.71 23.83 24.07
C SER A 78 -16.27 25.03 23.32
N GLY A 79 -16.32 26.22 23.94
CA GLY A 79 -16.89 27.43 23.35
C GLY A 79 -18.42 27.39 23.16
N MET A 80 -19.11 26.45 23.80
CA MET A 80 -20.57 26.26 23.82
C MET A 80 -21.27 27.20 24.82
N CYS A 81 -20.85 28.47 24.83
CA CYS A 81 -21.45 29.57 25.60
C CYS A 81 -21.00 30.92 25.01
N TYR A 82 -21.65 32.02 25.40
CA TYR A 82 -21.37 33.36 24.87
C TYR A 82 -21.07 34.39 25.96
N LYS A 83 -20.19 35.35 25.68
CA LYS A 83 -19.96 36.56 26.50
C LYS A 83 -20.65 37.78 25.86
N ASP A 84 -20.63 37.84 24.53
CA ASP A 84 -21.35 38.83 23.70
C ASP A 84 -22.48 38.14 22.93
N GLU A 85 -23.66 38.76 22.90
CA GLU A 85 -24.85 38.22 22.22
C GLU A 85 -24.68 38.05 20.70
N ASN A 86 -23.75 38.80 20.10
CA ASN A 86 -23.45 38.73 18.67
C ASN A 86 -22.44 37.64 18.31
N GLU A 87 -21.91 36.90 19.29
CA GLU A 87 -20.99 35.79 19.02
C GLU A 87 -21.65 34.76 18.10
N LYS A 88 -21.05 34.52 16.93
CA LYS A 88 -21.50 33.49 16.00
C LYS A 88 -21.25 32.09 16.57
N TYR A 89 -22.17 31.16 16.29
CA TYR A 89 -21.96 29.76 16.60
C TYR A 89 -20.71 29.26 15.86
N HIS A 90 -19.84 28.54 16.59
CA HIS A 90 -18.52 28.13 16.10
C HIS A 90 -17.70 29.28 15.47
N SER A 91 -17.88 30.51 15.96
CA SER A 91 -17.21 31.72 15.45
C SER A 91 -17.46 31.99 13.96
N GLY A 92 -18.59 31.51 13.41
CA GLY A 92 -18.91 31.61 11.99
C GLY A 92 -18.06 30.72 11.08
N SER A 93 -17.24 29.84 11.67
CA SER A 93 -16.41 28.89 10.92
C SER A 93 -17.23 27.66 10.50
N PRO A 94 -16.80 26.92 9.45
CA PRO A 94 -17.39 25.64 9.09
C PRO A 94 -17.44 24.65 10.25
N PHE A 95 -18.55 23.91 10.38
CA PHE A 95 -18.69 22.83 11.36
C PHE A 95 -19.58 21.71 10.83
N LYS A 96 -19.57 20.59 11.54
CA LYS A 96 -20.58 19.54 11.40
C LYS A 96 -21.21 19.23 12.76
N LEU A 97 -22.48 18.86 12.77
CA LEU A 97 -23.22 18.48 13.97
C LEU A 97 -23.80 17.09 13.76
N VAL A 98 -23.42 16.15 14.63
CA VAL A 98 -23.77 14.72 14.49
C VAL A 98 -24.70 14.31 15.62
N TYR A 99 -25.83 13.71 15.26
CA TYR A 99 -26.73 12.98 16.16
C TYR A 99 -26.71 11.50 15.77
N ARG A 100 -26.69 10.60 16.76
CA ARG A 100 -26.76 9.16 16.52
C ARG A 100 -27.50 8.44 17.63
N HIS A 101 -28.33 7.47 17.26
CA HIS A 101 -29.12 6.63 18.17
C HIS A 101 -29.56 5.36 17.45
N GLU A 102 -29.41 4.19 18.09
CA GLU A 102 -29.97 2.89 17.62
C GLU A 102 -29.83 2.60 16.11
N GLY A 103 -28.62 2.73 15.55
CA GLY A 103 -28.38 2.45 14.13
C GLY A 103 -28.76 3.60 13.18
N THR A 104 -29.32 4.69 13.69
CA THR A 104 -29.52 5.94 12.93
C THR A 104 -28.38 6.91 13.20
N ILE A 105 -27.87 7.57 12.17
CA ILE A 105 -26.93 8.69 12.26
C ILE A 105 -27.37 9.84 11.35
N ILE A 106 -27.41 11.06 11.89
CA ILE A 106 -27.81 12.27 11.18
C ILE A 106 -26.70 13.30 11.35
N THR A 107 -26.22 13.86 10.25
CA THR A 107 -25.20 14.89 10.25
C THR A 107 -25.64 16.10 9.46
N ILE A 108 -25.52 17.27 10.08
CA ILE A 108 -25.65 18.56 9.42
C ILE A 108 -24.25 19.09 9.11
N ILE A 109 -24.01 19.51 7.86
CA ILE A 109 -22.75 20.11 7.42
C ILE A 109 -22.99 21.59 7.10
N ALA A 110 -22.33 22.48 7.85
CA ALA A 110 -22.43 23.94 7.69
C ALA A 110 -21.37 24.50 6.73
N ASP A 111 -21.14 23.83 5.60
CA ASP A 111 -20.22 24.27 4.53
C ASP A 111 -20.56 23.55 3.20
N THR A 112 -19.97 24.02 2.11
CA THR A 112 -20.13 23.47 0.75
C THR A 112 -18.86 22.81 0.22
N TYR A 113 -17.75 22.84 0.98
CA TYR A 113 -16.55 22.14 0.55
C TYR A 113 -16.76 20.61 0.53
N LEU A 114 -16.56 20.03 -0.66
CA LEU A 114 -16.85 18.63 -0.98
C LEU A 114 -16.08 17.62 -0.12
N GLY A 115 -14.92 18.02 0.41
CA GLY A 115 -14.15 17.16 1.31
C GLY A 115 -14.93 16.78 2.57
N TYR A 116 -15.81 17.67 3.08
CA TYR A 116 -16.65 17.34 4.24
C TYR A 116 -17.66 16.25 3.91
N ALA A 117 -18.29 16.31 2.73
CA ALA A 117 -19.23 15.31 2.26
C ALA A 117 -18.59 13.91 2.21
N LYS A 118 -17.42 13.81 1.56
CA LYS A 118 -16.64 12.56 1.49
C LYS A 118 -16.35 12.00 2.89
N LYS A 119 -15.82 12.86 3.77
CA LYS A 119 -15.38 12.46 5.10
C LYS A 119 -16.53 12.18 6.05
N GLU A 120 -17.73 12.69 5.77
CA GLU A 120 -18.91 12.33 6.53
C GLU A 120 -19.45 10.96 6.15
N CYS A 121 -19.46 10.61 4.85
CA CYS A 121 -19.72 9.23 4.44
C CYS A 121 -18.73 8.24 5.09
N LYS A 122 -17.44 8.63 5.19
CA LYS A 122 -16.42 7.87 5.97
C LYS A 122 -16.83 7.69 7.43
N GLY A 123 -17.25 8.77 8.10
CA GLY A 123 -17.68 8.71 9.50
C GLY A 123 -18.92 7.85 9.72
N MET A 124 -19.89 7.88 8.81
CA MET A 124 -21.07 7.01 8.87
C MET A 124 -20.72 5.55 8.60
N LEU A 125 -19.76 5.27 7.71
CA LEU A 125 -19.22 3.92 7.52
C LEU A 125 -18.51 3.42 8.78
N SER A 126 -17.72 4.28 9.43
CA SER A 126 -17.09 3.98 10.72
C SER A 126 -18.14 3.65 11.78
N TYR A 127 -19.22 4.44 11.87
CA TYR A 127 -20.33 4.16 12.78
C TYR A 127 -20.98 2.79 12.49
N ALA A 128 -21.22 2.47 11.21
CA ALA A 128 -21.78 1.18 10.81
C ALA A 128 -20.85 0.01 11.16
N ALA A 129 -19.54 0.13 10.94
CA ALA A 129 -18.54 -0.89 11.28
C ALA A 129 -18.50 -1.16 12.79
N ASN A 130 -18.45 -0.09 13.60
CA ASN A 130 -18.47 -0.17 15.06
C ASN A 130 -19.73 -0.88 15.59
N ARG A 131 -20.89 -0.63 14.98
CA ARG A 131 -22.14 -1.30 15.38
C ARG A 131 -22.22 -2.75 14.91
N LEU A 132 -21.73 -3.03 13.71
CA LEU A 132 -21.83 -4.36 13.11
C LEU A 132 -20.94 -5.37 13.84
N GLY A 133 -19.74 -4.95 14.28
CA GLY A 133 -18.73 -5.81 14.90
C GLY A 133 -17.99 -6.69 13.87
N PHE A 134 -16.78 -7.15 14.23
CA PHE A 134 -15.81 -7.84 13.35
C PHE A 134 -15.34 -7.07 12.10
N CYS A 135 -15.80 -5.83 11.94
CA CYS A 135 -15.44 -4.97 10.85
C CYS A 135 -14.74 -3.72 11.35
N GLU A 136 -13.87 -3.18 10.52
CA GLU A 136 -13.17 -1.91 10.75
C GLU A 136 -13.45 -0.98 9.57
N GLU A 137 -13.59 0.30 9.86
CA GLU A 137 -13.38 1.34 8.87
C GLU A 137 -11.98 1.91 9.12
N GLU A 138 -11.15 1.98 8.10
CA GLU A 138 -9.78 2.46 8.26
C GLU A 138 -9.45 3.63 7.33
N HIS A 139 -8.63 4.55 7.84
CA HIS A 139 -7.97 5.56 7.03
C HIS A 139 -6.64 4.99 6.52
N ALA A 140 -6.73 4.25 5.42
CA ALA A 140 -5.63 3.44 4.92
C ALA A 140 -5.47 3.54 3.40
N GLY A 141 -4.21 3.41 2.96
CA GLY A 141 -3.87 3.11 1.57
C GLY A 141 -3.38 1.67 1.47
N GLY A 142 -3.28 1.12 0.27
CA GLY A 142 -2.89 -0.28 0.14
C GLY A 142 -2.74 -0.72 -1.30
N ALA A 143 -1.85 -1.68 -1.53
CA ALA A 143 -1.60 -2.21 -2.86
C ALA A 143 -1.17 -3.67 -2.82
N ILE A 144 -1.61 -4.42 -3.83
CA ILE A 144 -0.99 -5.68 -4.22
C ILE A 144 0.28 -5.36 -4.99
N VAL A 145 1.42 -5.89 -4.54
CA VAL A 145 2.75 -5.67 -5.10
C VAL A 145 3.31 -6.97 -5.65
N GLU A 146 3.53 -7.04 -6.96
CA GLU A 146 4.11 -8.19 -7.68
C GLU A 146 5.55 -7.86 -8.10
N SER A 147 6.53 -8.54 -7.51
CA SER A 147 7.94 -8.28 -7.82
C SER A 147 8.28 -8.61 -9.28
N SER A 148 8.94 -7.67 -9.94
CA SER A 148 9.38 -7.81 -11.34
C SER A 148 10.90 -7.78 -11.46
N TYR A 149 11.40 -8.40 -12.53
CA TYR A 149 12.81 -8.55 -12.83
C TYR A 149 13.09 -8.32 -14.31
N MET A 150 14.21 -7.68 -14.61
CA MET A 150 14.76 -7.61 -15.96
C MET A 150 15.52 -8.90 -16.26
N LEU A 151 15.03 -9.64 -17.26
CA LEU A 151 15.56 -10.95 -17.66
C LEU A 151 16.63 -10.84 -18.75
N GLY A 152 16.85 -9.63 -19.28
CA GLY A 152 17.82 -9.36 -20.33
C GLY A 152 17.27 -9.64 -21.73
N GLN A 153 18.09 -10.28 -22.58
CA GLN A 153 17.80 -10.52 -24.00
C GLN A 153 17.20 -11.91 -24.28
N SER A 154 17.33 -12.85 -23.33
CA SER A 154 16.83 -14.22 -23.48
C SER A 154 16.29 -14.72 -22.14
N PHE A 155 15.26 -15.56 -22.18
CA PHE A 155 14.64 -16.16 -21.00
C PHE A 155 14.59 -17.68 -21.14
N TYR A 156 14.98 -18.36 -20.06
CA TYR A 156 14.85 -19.79 -19.86
C TYR A 156 14.37 -20.02 -18.42
N PRO A 157 13.31 -20.83 -18.20
CA PRO A 157 12.80 -21.07 -16.88
C PRO A 157 13.78 -21.95 -16.11
N ASP A 158 14.30 -21.42 -15.01
CA ASP A 158 15.10 -22.21 -14.07
C ASP A 158 14.20 -22.97 -13.09
N SER A 159 14.79 -23.87 -12.30
CA SER A 159 14.06 -24.75 -11.37
C SER A 159 13.26 -24.02 -10.27
N ARG A 160 13.46 -22.71 -10.08
CA ARG A 160 12.68 -21.90 -9.13
C ARG A 160 11.41 -21.35 -9.78
N ILE A 161 11.45 -21.11 -11.08
CA ILE A 161 10.33 -20.62 -11.88
C ILE A 161 9.51 -21.83 -12.37
N ALA A 162 10.13 -22.80 -13.03
CA ALA A 162 9.47 -24.05 -13.39
C ALA A 162 9.46 -25.02 -12.20
N ARG A 163 8.47 -24.89 -11.31
CA ARG A 163 8.19 -25.92 -10.30
C ARG A 163 7.75 -27.19 -11.02
N ARG A 164 8.35 -28.34 -10.68
CA ARG A 164 8.09 -29.64 -11.35
C ARG A 164 6.61 -30.07 -11.31
N GLU A 165 5.84 -29.51 -10.37
CA GLU A 165 4.44 -29.82 -10.10
C GLU A 165 3.44 -28.98 -10.91
N THR A 166 3.85 -27.83 -11.46
CA THR A 166 2.99 -26.93 -12.23
C THR A 166 3.16 -27.15 -13.73
N LYS A 167 2.24 -27.92 -14.31
CA LYS A 167 2.18 -28.21 -15.75
C LYS A 167 1.05 -27.45 -16.45
N PHE A 168 1.13 -27.32 -17.77
CA PHE A 168 0.06 -26.69 -18.57
C PHE A 168 -1.33 -27.28 -18.33
N SER A 169 -1.43 -28.57 -17.98
CA SER A 169 -2.70 -29.20 -17.57
C SER A 169 -3.38 -28.46 -16.41
N ASN A 170 -2.61 -27.92 -15.46
CA ASN A 170 -3.14 -27.15 -14.34
C ASN A 170 -3.73 -25.83 -14.82
N THR A 171 -3.07 -25.15 -15.76
CA THR A 171 -3.62 -23.97 -16.41
C THR A 171 -4.96 -24.26 -17.07
N ARG A 172 -5.07 -25.40 -17.77
CA ARG A 172 -6.32 -25.80 -18.41
C ARG A 172 -7.43 -26.08 -17.41
N ARG A 173 -7.11 -26.70 -16.28
CA ARG A 173 -8.06 -26.92 -15.17
C ARG A 173 -8.51 -25.60 -14.55
N CYS A 174 -7.57 -24.75 -14.17
CA CYS A 174 -7.86 -23.52 -13.43
C CYS A 174 -8.59 -22.48 -14.28
N LEU A 175 -8.23 -22.34 -15.56
CA LEU A 175 -8.66 -21.21 -16.42
C LEU A 175 -9.44 -21.63 -17.66
N GLY A 176 -9.81 -22.91 -17.82
CA GLY A 176 -10.51 -23.45 -18.99
C GLY A 176 -11.59 -22.54 -19.59
N PRO A 177 -12.53 -22.01 -18.78
CA PRO A 177 -13.58 -21.13 -19.28
C PRO A 177 -13.08 -19.79 -19.85
N LEU A 178 -11.91 -19.28 -19.43
CA LEU A 178 -11.36 -17.98 -19.80
C LEU A 178 -10.42 -18.00 -21.02
N MET A 179 -10.13 -19.18 -21.57
CA MET A 179 -9.12 -19.33 -22.62
C MET A 179 -9.61 -20.16 -23.81
N ASP A 180 -9.02 -19.92 -24.97
CA ASP A 180 -9.20 -20.71 -26.19
C ASP A 180 -7.94 -21.53 -26.45
N TYR A 181 -8.05 -22.86 -26.44
CA TYR A 181 -6.91 -23.76 -26.66
C TYR A 181 -6.65 -23.97 -28.15
N ASP A 182 -5.40 -23.74 -28.56
CA ASP A 182 -4.89 -24.05 -29.89
C ASP A 182 -4.21 -25.43 -29.86
N ALA A 183 -4.85 -26.42 -30.48
CA ALA A 183 -4.35 -27.79 -30.54
C ALA A 183 -3.17 -28.00 -31.49
N GLU A 184 -2.90 -27.06 -32.41
CA GLU A 184 -1.75 -27.12 -33.30
C GLU A 184 -0.51 -26.56 -32.60
N LEU A 185 -0.67 -25.44 -31.89
CA LEU A 185 0.41 -24.76 -31.19
C LEU A 185 0.64 -25.26 -29.76
N GLY A 186 -0.33 -25.96 -29.16
CA GLY A 186 -0.20 -26.48 -27.80
C GLY A 186 -0.15 -25.38 -26.73
N CYS A 187 -0.84 -24.26 -26.97
CA CYS A 187 -0.96 -23.12 -26.07
C CYS A 187 -2.40 -22.60 -26.07
N SER A 188 -2.73 -21.65 -25.18
CA SER A 188 -4.06 -21.01 -25.20
C SER A 188 -3.96 -19.49 -25.27
N THR A 189 -4.95 -18.85 -25.88
CA THR A 189 -5.13 -17.39 -25.84
C THR A 189 -6.24 -17.02 -24.88
N ASP A 190 -6.18 -15.82 -24.31
CA ASP A 190 -7.21 -15.32 -23.42
C ASP A 190 -8.47 -14.87 -24.18
N LYS A 191 -9.68 -15.20 -23.69
CA LYS A 191 -10.93 -14.79 -24.35
C LYS A 191 -11.23 -13.30 -24.24
N ARG A 192 -10.79 -12.65 -23.15
CA ARG A 192 -11.08 -11.24 -22.90
C ARG A 192 -10.09 -10.32 -23.60
N PHE A 193 -8.81 -10.69 -23.61
CA PHE A 193 -7.74 -9.86 -24.18
C PHE A 193 -7.11 -10.44 -25.46
N GLY A 194 -7.58 -11.60 -25.92
CA GLY A 194 -7.13 -12.25 -27.14
C GLY A 194 -5.64 -12.54 -27.12
N ASN A 195 -4.98 -12.23 -28.25
CA ASN A 195 -3.54 -12.43 -28.45
C ASN A 195 -2.63 -11.55 -27.58
N GLN A 196 -3.18 -10.69 -26.73
CA GLN A 196 -2.39 -9.91 -25.77
C GLN A 196 -1.95 -10.77 -24.56
N ILE A 197 -2.64 -11.88 -24.29
CA ILE A 197 -2.28 -12.83 -23.22
C ILE A 197 -2.26 -14.23 -23.81
N ILE A 198 -1.10 -14.89 -23.71
CA ILE A 198 -0.87 -16.25 -24.21
C ILE A 198 -0.45 -17.12 -23.02
N TYR A 199 -1.24 -18.14 -22.74
CA TYR A 199 -0.93 -19.18 -21.76
C TYR A 199 -0.06 -20.25 -22.42
N THR A 200 1.12 -20.47 -21.86
CA THR A 200 2.18 -21.30 -22.47
C THR A 200 2.51 -22.52 -21.60
N PRO A 201 3.03 -23.61 -22.19
CA PRO A 201 3.59 -24.71 -21.42
C PRO A 201 4.81 -24.29 -20.57
N GLU A 202 5.14 -25.12 -19.57
CA GLU A 202 6.26 -24.91 -18.64
C GLU A 202 7.65 -24.84 -19.31
N SER A 203 7.75 -25.21 -20.58
CA SER A 203 8.97 -25.23 -21.39
C SER A 203 9.22 -23.92 -22.18
N LEU A 204 8.47 -22.85 -21.88
CA LEU A 204 8.60 -21.52 -22.50
C LEU A 204 10.05 -21.03 -22.51
N LYS A 205 10.53 -20.59 -23.68
CA LYS A 205 11.81 -19.86 -23.84
C LYS A 205 11.59 -18.68 -24.78
N MET A 206 12.32 -17.59 -24.57
CA MET A 206 12.19 -16.38 -25.37
C MET A 206 13.57 -15.82 -25.74
N SER A 207 13.71 -15.29 -26.95
CA SER A 207 14.96 -14.69 -27.44
C SER A 207 14.67 -13.41 -28.24
N ILE A 208 15.13 -12.26 -27.74
CA ILE A 208 15.11 -11.00 -28.48
C ILE A 208 16.08 -11.03 -29.68
N PRO A 209 17.32 -11.53 -29.57
CA PRO A 209 18.25 -11.61 -30.70
C PRO A 209 17.69 -12.41 -31.88
N ASP A 210 17.08 -13.56 -31.58
CA ASP A 210 16.51 -14.45 -32.60
C ASP A 210 15.08 -14.04 -32.99
N ARG A 211 14.44 -13.19 -32.19
CA ARG A 211 13.04 -12.74 -32.30
C ARG A 211 12.06 -13.91 -32.25
N THR A 212 12.30 -14.86 -31.36
CA THR A 212 11.53 -16.10 -31.23
C THR A 212 11.02 -16.33 -29.82
N VAL A 213 9.89 -17.06 -29.75
CA VAL A 213 9.36 -17.70 -28.56
C VAL A 213 9.18 -19.18 -28.88
N THR A 214 9.65 -20.05 -27.99
CA THR A 214 9.61 -21.51 -28.20
C THR A 214 9.10 -22.24 -26.97
N TRP A 215 8.40 -23.34 -27.17
CA TRP A 215 7.98 -24.27 -26.11
C TRP A 215 7.78 -25.66 -26.72
N ASN A 216 7.82 -26.70 -25.88
CA ASN A 216 7.42 -28.05 -26.28
C ASN A 216 5.89 -28.17 -26.18
N HIS A 217 5.27 -28.71 -27.23
CA HIS A 217 3.84 -28.99 -27.25
C HIS A 217 3.48 -29.98 -26.13
N PRO A 218 2.47 -29.71 -25.28
CA PRO A 218 2.19 -30.49 -24.08
C PRO A 218 1.83 -31.95 -24.38
N ASP A 219 1.15 -32.21 -25.50
CA ASP A 219 0.69 -33.57 -25.86
C ASP A 219 1.64 -34.34 -26.80
N THR A 220 2.51 -33.65 -27.56
CA THR A 220 3.36 -34.30 -28.60
C THR A 220 4.86 -34.13 -28.35
N ASP A 221 5.24 -33.30 -27.37
CA ASP A 221 6.61 -32.87 -27.07
C ASP A 221 7.36 -32.22 -28.26
N LYS A 222 6.66 -31.95 -29.37
CA LYS A 222 7.22 -31.27 -30.54
C LYS A 222 7.59 -29.84 -30.16
N LEU A 223 8.79 -29.40 -30.53
CA LEU A 223 9.21 -28.01 -30.36
C LEU A 223 8.41 -27.08 -31.28
N ILE A 224 7.69 -26.14 -30.69
CA ILE A 224 6.96 -25.06 -31.35
C ILE A 224 7.84 -23.80 -31.34
N THR A 225 7.84 -23.05 -32.42
CA THR A 225 8.57 -21.78 -32.55
C THR A 225 7.66 -20.74 -33.19
N THR A 226 7.48 -19.60 -32.51
CA THR A 226 6.67 -18.48 -32.98
C THR A 226 7.46 -17.17 -32.92
N PRO A 227 7.09 -16.14 -33.70
CA PRO A 227 7.71 -14.83 -33.61
C PRO A 227 7.46 -14.18 -32.25
N LEU A 228 8.49 -13.54 -31.69
CA LEU A 228 8.38 -12.73 -30.48
C LEU A 228 7.59 -11.44 -30.76
N LYS A 229 6.52 -11.23 -30.01
CA LYS A 229 5.63 -10.07 -30.14
C LYS A 229 5.83 -9.07 -29.00
N ALA A 230 5.76 -7.78 -29.32
CA ALA A 230 5.71 -6.71 -28.32
C ALA A 230 4.32 -6.64 -27.69
N ASN A 231 4.24 -6.18 -26.45
CA ASN A 231 2.98 -5.97 -25.72
C ASN A 231 2.12 -7.24 -25.58
N VAL A 232 2.76 -8.42 -25.57
CA VAL A 232 2.11 -9.71 -25.29
C VAL A 232 2.65 -10.27 -23.99
N ILE A 233 1.73 -10.71 -23.13
CA ILE A 233 2.00 -11.39 -21.87
C ILE A 233 2.04 -12.90 -22.12
N TYR A 234 3.24 -13.48 -22.05
CA TYR A 234 3.40 -14.93 -22.05
C TYR A 234 3.34 -15.41 -20.61
N MET A 235 2.30 -16.18 -20.28
CA MET A 235 2.05 -16.65 -18.92
C MET A 235 2.39 -18.14 -18.82
N MET A 236 3.24 -18.47 -17.86
CA MET A 236 3.61 -19.84 -17.54
C MET A 236 2.56 -20.52 -16.65
N PRO A 237 2.58 -21.86 -16.50
CA PRO A 237 1.53 -22.58 -15.77
C PRO A 237 1.40 -22.25 -14.29
N ASN A 238 2.45 -21.72 -13.67
CA ASN A 238 2.45 -21.24 -12.29
C ASN A 238 2.01 -19.77 -12.15
N GLY A 239 1.62 -19.12 -13.25
CA GLY A 239 1.27 -17.71 -13.31
C GLY A 239 2.45 -16.76 -13.58
N TYR A 240 3.70 -17.24 -13.65
CA TYR A 240 4.84 -16.35 -13.93
C TYR A 240 4.71 -15.71 -15.30
N GLN A 241 4.85 -14.38 -15.36
CA GLN A 241 4.63 -13.59 -16.58
C GLN A 241 5.97 -13.28 -17.23
N VAL A 242 6.04 -13.33 -18.56
CA VAL A 242 7.19 -12.84 -19.34
C VAL A 242 6.71 -11.96 -20.48
N GLN A 243 7.28 -10.76 -20.59
CA GLN A 243 6.88 -9.75 -21.58
C GLN A 243 8.09 -9.09 -22.22
N MET A 244 8.02 -8.84 -23.54
CA MET A 244 9.00 -7.97 -24.21
C MET A 244 8.49 -6.53 -24.16
N VAL A 245 9.25 -5.67 -23.47
CA VAL A 245 8.91 -4.25 -23.30
C VAL A 245 10.05 -3.36 -23.80
N LYS A 246 9.68 -2.18 -24.29
CA LYS A 246 10.65 -1.13 -24.65
C LYS A 246 10.74 -0.13 -23.52
N ASN A 247 11.93 0.01 -22.93
CA ASN A 247 12.14 1.05 -21.92
C ASN A 247 12.03 2.43 -22.60
N SER A 248 11.09 3.27 -22.13
CA SER A 248 10.79 4.56 -22.75
C SER A 248 11.97 5.55 -22.65
N LYS A 249 12.74 5.48 -21.56
CA LYS A 249 13.87 6.38 -21.27
C LYS A 249 15.16 5.95 -21.99
N THR A 250 15.49 4.66 -22.02
CA THR A 250 16.71 4.14 -22.65
C THR A 250 16.50 3.72 -24.12
N ARG A 251 15.25 3.53 -24.56
CA ARG A 251 14.84 3.06 -25.88
C ARG A 251 15.31 1.64 -26.24
N VAL A 252 15.72 0.86 -25.25
CA VAL A 252 16.16 -0.55 -25.41
C VAL A 252 15.00 -1.51 -25.17
N TRP A 253 14.94 -2.57 -25.98
CA TRP A 253 14.03 -3.70 -25.79
C TRP A 253 14.62 -4.72 -24.83
N GLN A 254 13.79 -5.20 -23.90
CA GLN A 254 14.17 -6.13 -22.85
C GLN A 254 13.02 -7.05 -22.48
N LEU A 255 13.34 -8.21 -21.92
CA LEU A 255 12.37 -9.11 -21.32
C LEU A 255 12.18 -8.74 -19.85
N ILE A 256 10.93 -8.59 -19.41
CA ILE A 256 10.54 -8.43 -18.01
C ILE A 256 9.80 -9.68 -17.56
N GLY A 257 10.22 -10.21 -16.42
CA GLY A 257 9.53 -11.28 -15.71
C GLY A 257 8.79 -10.73 -14.49
N THR A 258 7.57 -11.18 -14.25
CA THR A 258 6.79 -10.81 -13.06
C THR A 258 6.44 -12.07 -12.27
N ASN A 259 6.73 -12.06 -10.97
CA ASN A 259 6.34 -13.14 -10.07
C ASN A 259 4.82 -13.18 -9.87
N PRO A 260 4.21 -14.37 -9.84
CA PRO A 260 2.77 -14.51 -9.62
C PRO A 260 2.38 -14.39 -8.13
N ARG A 261 3.33 -14.60 -7.21
CA ARG A 261 3.13 -14.41 -5.78
C ARG A 261 3.13 -12.92 -5.48
N ALA A 262 1.93 -12.38 -5.34
CA ALA A 262 1.66 -11.02 -4.90
C ALA A 262 1.80 -10.88 -3.37
N LEU A 263 2.21 -9.70 -2.92
CA LEU A 263 2.08 -9.26 -1.53
C LEU A 263 1.08 -8.12 -1.43
N PHE A 264 0.01 -8.27 -0.65
CA PHE A 264 -0.82 -7.14 -0.27
C PHE A 264 -0.18 -6.41 0.92
N VAL A 265 0.32 -5.20 0.65
CA VAL A 265 0.80 -4.27 1.68
C VAL A 265 -0.31 -3.28 2.02
N HIS A 266 -0.75 -3.30 3.27
CA HIS A 266 -1.77 -2.41 3.82
C HIS A 266 -1.08 -1.29 4.64
N LYS A 267 -1.45 -0.03 4.43
CA LYS A 267 -0.82 1.16 5.03
C LYS A 267 -1.86 2.00 5.80
N PRO A 268 -2.22 1.59 7.02
CA PRO A 268 -3.21 2.27 7.84
C PRO A 268 -2.61 3.38 8.70
N ALA A 269 -3.48 4.11 9.41
CA ALA A 269 -3.14 5.03 10.49
C ALA A 269 -1.93 5.94 10.20
N THR A 270 -1.85 6.41 8.96
CA THR A 270 -0.71 7.15 8.44
C THR A 270 -1.06 8.62 8.38
N VAL A 271 -0.42 9.42 9.24
CA VAL A 271 -0.63 10.87 9.34
C VAL A 271 -0.43 11.56 7.99
N SER A 272 -1.03 12.74 7.82
CA SER A 272 -0.87 13.55 6.62
C SER A 272 0.61 13.84 6.35
N GLY A 273 1.11 13.44 5.18
CA GLY A 273 2.54 13.52 4.83
C GLY A 273 3.39 12.31 5.27
N GLY A 274 2.79 11.27 5.85
CA GLY A 274 3.42 9.96 6.11
C GLY A 274 3.46 9.04 4.87
N GLY A 275 2.91 9.50 3.74
CA GLY A 275 2.95 8.81 2.46
C GLY A 275 2.01 7.60 2.39
N LYS A 276 0.74 7.78 2.77
CA LYS A 276 -0.31 6.76 2.67
C LYS A 276 -0.51 6.27 1.23
N SER A 277 -0.84 7.18 0.30
CA SER A 277 -1.05 6.86 -1.12
C SER A 277 0.24 6.52 -1.88
N GLU A 278 1.42 6.82 -1.33
CA GLU A 278 2.71 6.42 -1.93
C GLU A 278 2.86 4.89 -2.03
N ILE A 279 2.12 4.13 -1.23
CA ILE A 279 2.15 2.66 -1.28
C ILE A 279 1.76 2.12 -2.65
N SER A 280 0.75 2.72 -3.31
CA SER A 280 0.21 2.29 -4.60
C SER A 280 0.87 2.99 -5.79
N LYS A 281 1.59 4.10 -5.56
CA LYS A 281 2.29 4.82 -6.64
C LYS A 281 3.43 4.00 -7.24
N PRO A 282 3.62 4.05 -8.58
CA PRO A 282 4.71 3.35 -9.24
C PRO A 282 6.05 4.00 -8.92
N ILE A 283 7.01 3.20 -8.45
CA ILE A 283 8.38 3.70 -8.19
C ILE A 283 9.13 4.06 -9.49
N GLU A 284 8.64 3.60 -10.65
CA GLU A 284 9.25 3.86 -11.96
C GLU A 284 9.45 5.35 -12.25
N ALA A 285 8.50 6.21 -11.83
CA ALA A 285 8.59 7.66 -12.02
C ALA A 285 9.78 8.28 -11.25
N ALA A 286 10.24 7.65 -10.18
CA ALA A 286 11.39 8.09 -9.38
C ALA A 286 12.74 7.58 -9.93
N ILE A 287 12.75 6.71 -10.94
CA ILE A 287 14.00 6.15 -11.50
C ILE A 287 14.60 7.11 -12.54
N VAL A 288 15.84 7.52 -12.28
CA VAL A 288 16.64 8.34 -13.19
C VAL A 288 17.55 7.43 -14.02
N TYR A 289 17.46 7.52 -15.35
CA TYR A 289 18.35 6.76 -16.24
C TYR A 289 19.53 7.62 -16.69
N ALA A 290 20.71 7.38 -16.13
CA ALA A 290 21.95 8.10 -16.41
C ALA A 290 23.04 7.16 -16.95
N GLY A 291 24.25 7.67 -17.19
CA GLY A 291 25.39 6.84 -17.61
C GLY A 291 25.73 5.78 -16.56
N TYR A 292 26.14 4.59 -17.00
CA TYR A 292 26.76 3.62 -16.09
C TYR A 292 28.20 4.08 -15.83
N PHE A 293 28.55 4.38 -14.59
CA PHE A 293 29.89 4.86 -14.25
C PHE A 293 30.74 3.77 -13.56
N VAL A 294 32.02 3.74 -13.89
CA VAL A 294 33.07 2.97 -13.23
C VAL A 294 34.20 3.92 -12.84
N SER A 295 34.78 3.73 -11.65
CA SER A 295 35.89 4.56 -11.18
C SER A 295 37.14 4.34 -12.06
N ASP A 296 37.56 3.09 -12.23
CA ASP A 296 38.66 2.67 -13.08
C ASP A 296 38.34 1.31 -13.74
N LEU A 297 38.21 1.31 -15.07
CA LEU A 297 37.76 0.13 -15.80
C LEU A 297 38.78 -1.03 -15.73
N ASP A 298 40.08 -0.74 -15.78
CA ASP A 298 41.11 -1.78 -15.77
C ASP A 298 41.16 -2.53 -14.44
N THR A 299 41.04 -1.79 -13.32
CA THR A 299 40.93 -2.37 -11.98
C THR A 299 39.66 -3.21 -11.85
N VAL A 300 38.53 -2.71 -12.36
CA VAL A 300 37.26 -3.45 -12.36
C VAL A 300 37.36 -4.74 -13.19
N ILE A 301 37.96 -4.69 -14.38
CA ILE A 301 38.17 -5.87 -15.24
C ILE A 301 39.07 -6.89 -14.55
N LYS A 302 40.15 -6.45 -13.89
CA LYS A 302 41.06 -7.34 -13.16
C LYS A 302 40.34 -8.05 -12.01
N ALA A 303 39.65 -7.30 -11.15
CA ALA A 303 38.87 -7.87 -10.05
C ALA A 303 37.75 -8.80 -10.56
N THR A 304 37.11 -8.46 -11.68
CA THR A 304 36.10 -9.31 -12.33
C THR A 304 36.69 -10.65 -12.76
N LYS A 305 37.88 -10.67 -13.37
CA LYS A 305 38.57 -11.92 -13.74
C LYS A 305 38.86 -12.79 -12.51
N GLU A 306 39.28 -12.20 -11.40
CA GLU A 306 39.52 -12.91 -10.14
C GLU A 306 38.23 -13.53 -9.58
N ILE A 307 37.11 -12.80 -9.62
CA ILE A 307 35.78 -13.30 -9.20
C ILE A 307 35.35 -14.48 -10.08
N LEU A 308 35.51 -14.37 -11.40
CA LEU A 308 35.11 -15.42 -12.35
C LEU A 308 35.94 -16.71 -12.20
N ALA A 309 37.19 -16.59 -11.77
CA ALA A 309 38.10 -17.72 -11.57
C ALA A 309 37.95 -18.42 -10.21
N LYS A 310 37.27 -17.81 -9.22
CA LYS A 310 37.12 -18.37 -7.87
C LYS A 310 36.37 -19.71 -7.91
N ASN A 311 36.90 -20.74 -7.24
CA ASN A 311 36.13 -21.95 -6.97
C ASN A 311 35.06 -21.65 -5.90
N LEU A 312 33.80 -21.86 -6.27
CA LEU A 312 32.64 -21.52 -5.45
C LEU A 312 32.09 -22.75 -4.70
N TYR A 313 32.72 -23.93 -4.83
CA TYR A 313 32.23 -25.17 -4.23
C TYR A 313 32.16 -25.08 -2.70
N GLU A 314 33.19 -24.50 -2.07
CA GLU A 314 33.40 -24.39 -0.62
C GLU A 314 32.51 -23.36 0.09
N ARG A 315 31.49 -22.82 -0.59
CA ARG A 315 30.63 -21.75 -0.03
C ARG A 315 29.62 -22.23 1.02
N PHE A 316 29.39 -23.53 1.15
CA PHE A 316 28.44 -24.14 2.10
C PHE A 316 29.21 -24.95 3.14
N GLU A 317 28.77 -24.91 4.40
CA GLU A 317 29.35 -25.71 5.49
C GLU A 317 29.16 -27.21 5.26
N ASP A 318 27.92 -27.62 4.94
CA ASP A 318 27.67 -28.95 4.40
C ASP A 318 28.08 -28.94 2.93
N HIS A 319 29.07 -29.76 2.57
CA HIS A 319 29.39 -30.10 1.19
C HIS A 319 28.20 -30.84 0.54
N ARG A 320 27.11 -30.11 0.27
CA ARG A 320 25.85 -30.70 -0.21
C ARG A 320 26.16 -31.57 -1.43
N PRO A 321 25.65 -32.81 -1.47
CA PRO A 321 25.92 -33.73 -2.57
C PRO A 321 25.51 -33.05 -3.87
N VAL A 322 26.37 -33.13 -4.88
CA VAL A 322 26.11 -32.56 -6.19
C VAL A 322 24.94 -33.32 -6.81
N PRO A 323 23.77 -32.71 -7.01
CA PRO A 323 22.73 -33.33 -7.81
C PRO A 323 23.28 -33.37 -9.25
N ASP A 324 23.22 -34.54 -9.89
CA ASP A 324 23.53 -34.79 -11.31
C ASP A 324 24.95 -35.30 -11.66
N GLY A 325 25.60 -36.14 -10.84
CA GLY A 325 26.75 -36.95 -11.30
C GLY A 325 27.94 -36.15 -11.88
N ARG A 326 28.15 -34.92 -11.40
CA ARG A 326 29.25 -34.04 -11.83
C ARG A 326 30.49 -34.32 -10.98
N GLU A 327 31.68 -34.04 -11.53
CA GLU A 327 32.97 -34.19 -10.85
C GLU A 327 32.92 -33.68 -9.40
N GLU A 328 33.40 -34.51 -8.46
CA GLU A 328 33.60 -34.12 -7.07
C GLU A 328 34.39 -32.79 -7.04
N HIS A 329 33.87 -31.77 -6.35
CA HIS A 329 34.52 -30.48 -6.08
C HIS A 329 34.48 -29.34 -7.13
N LYS A 330 33.59 -29.35 -8.15
CA LYS A 330 33.41 -28.19 -9.07
C LYS A 330 32.01 -27.57 -9.05
N SER A 331 31.94 -26.25 -8.84
CA SER A 331 30.72 -25.45 -9.01
C SER A 331 30.52 -25.03 -10.47
N ARG A 332 29.27 -24.83 -10.92
CA ARG A 332 28.97 -24.23 -12.23
C ARG A 332 29.73 -22.90 -12.38
N ALA A 333 30.20 -22.57 -13.59
CA ALA A 333 30.85 -21.28 -13.85
C ALA A 333 29.84 -20.12 -13.78
N ILE A 334 30.30 -18.91 -13.40
CA ILE A 334 29.44 -17.72 -13.29
C ILE A 334 28.79 -17.36 -14.64
N LEU A 335 29.56 -17.34 -15.73
CA LEU A 335 29.07 -16.95 -17.06
C LEU A 335 28.34 -18.08 -17.81
N SER A 336 28.27 -19.28 -17.25
CA SER A 336 27.59 -20.44 -17.85
C SER A 336 26.14 -20.10 -18.26
N PRO A 337 25.69 -20.42 -19.49
CA PRO A 337 24.29 -20.24 -19.90
C PRO A 337 23.29 -20.92 -18.94
N ASP A 338 23.66 -22.08 -18.38
CA ASP A 338 22.86 -22.83 -17.40
C ASP A 338 22.87 -22.24 -15.98
N ARG A 339 23.44 -21.05 -15.79
CA ARG A 339 23.37 -20.28 -14.53
C ARG A 339 22.65 -18.97 -14.81
N SER A 340 21.51 -18.76 -14.16
CA SER A 340 20.73 -17.53 -14.30
C SER A 340 21.40 -16.34 -13.61
N LEU A 341 21.09 -15.12 -14.07
CA LEU A 341 21.58 -13.87 -13.47
C LEU A 341 21.22 -13.80 -11.97
N GLY A 342 19.98 -14.12 -11.60
CA GLY A 342 19.58 -14.16 -10.20
C GLY A 342 20.36 -15.15 -9.34
N SER A 343 20.85 -16.27 -9.91
CA SER A 343 21.74 -17.19 -9.18
C SER A 343 23.14 -16.61 -8.98
N VAL A 344 23.68 -15.87 -9.95
CA VAL A 344 24.95 -15.14 -9.79
C VAL A 344 24.82 -14.06 -8.74
N ILE A 345 23.65 -13.42 -8.63
CA ILE A 345 23.45 -12.37 -7.63
C ILE A 345 23.46 -12.97 -6.22
N LYS A 346 22.69 -14.04 -5.97
CA LYS A 346 22.76 -14.74 -4.68
C LYS A 346 24.19 -15.14 -4.33
N LEU A 347 24.95 -15.61 -5.31
CA LEU A 347 26.34 -16.01 -5.13
C LEU A 347 27.25 -14.85 -4.69
N LEU A 348 26.97 -13.62 -5.12
CA LEU A 348 27.79 -12.43 -4.86
C LEU A 348 27.24 -11.53 -3.75
N THR A 349 26.12 -11.91 -3.14
CA THR A 349 25.53 -11.24 -1.98
C THR A 349 25.89 -12.02 -0.71
N PRO A 350 26.52 -11.40 0.30
CA PRO A 350 26.79 -12.08 1.57
C PRO A 350 25.51 -12.61 2.21
N ASP A 351 25.59 -13.80 2.77
CA ASP A 351 24.45 -14.52 3.36
C ASP A 351 24.94 -15.32 4.56
N ASP A 352 24.70 -14.80 5.77
CA ASP A 352 25.20 -15.43 7.01
C ASP A 352 24.42 -16.69 7.41
N VAL A 353 23.27 -16.96 6.75
CA VAL A 353 22.48 -18.18 7.00
C VAL A 353 22.97 -19.32 6.12
N TYR A 354 23.26 -19.01 4.86
CA TYR A 354 23.57 -20.03 3.88
C TYR A 354 25.06 -20.15 3.54
N PHE A 355 25.90 -19.14 3.76
CA PHE A 355 27.31 -19.19 3.37
C PHE A 355 28.27 -19.29 4.56
N THR A 356 29.42 -19.94 4.33
CA THR A 356 30.48 -20.04 5.33
C THR A 356 31.02 -18.64 5.71
N PRO A 357 31.49 -18.46 6.96
CA PRO A 357 32.12 -17.21 7.39
C PRO A 357 33.27 -16.76 6.47
N GLU A 358 34.09 -17.70 5.98
CA GLU A 358 35.22 -17.43 5.08
C GLU A 358 34.75 -16.93 3.71
N TYR A 359 33.69 -17.53 3.17
CA TYR A 359 33.13 -17.10 1.88
C TYR A 359 32.50 -15.71 2.00
N ASN A 360 31.78 -15.44 3.08
CA ASN A 360 31.21 -14.12 3.35
C ASN A 360 32.30 -13.06 3.57
N ALA A 361 33.40 -13.39 4.25
CA ALA A 361 34.56 -12.51 4.40
C ALA A 361 35.19 -12.19 3.04
N TRP A 362 35.36 -13.19 2.17
CA TRP A 362 35.83 -12.97 0.80
C TRP A 362 34.88 -12.06 0.02
N LEU A 363 33.56 -12.31 0.04
CA LEU A 363 32.58 -11.47 -0.65
C LEU A 363 32.61 -10.00 -0.19
N ARG A 364 32.80 -9.76 1.11
CA ARG A 364 32.92 -8.41 1.68
C ARG A 364 34.23 -7.73 1.30
N SER A 365 35.28 -8.48 0.98
CA SER A 365 36.56 -7.92 0.51
C SER A 365 36.55 -7.47 -0.95
N LEU A 366 35.58 -7.92 -1.75
CA LEU A 366 35.50 -7.60 -3.17
C LEU A 366 35.07 -6.14 -3.39
N PRO A 367 35.67 -5.42 -4.37
CA PRO A 367 35.19 -4.10 -4.77
C PRO A 367 33.72 -4.14 -5.20
N ALA A 368 32.90 -3.21 -4.69
CA ALA A 368 31.48 -3.16 -5.03
C ALA A 368 31.25 -3.00 -6.54
N GLU A 369 32.01 -2.12 -7.21
CA GLU A 369 31.95 -1.93 -8.66
C GLU A 369 32.26 -3.21 -9.44
N ALA A 370 33.20 -4.04 -8.97
CA ALA A 370 33.53 -5.31 -9.61
C ALA A 370 32.37 -6.32 -9.46
N ARG A 371 31.76 -6.42 -8.28
CA ARG A 371 30.57 -7.28 -8.08
C ARG A 371 29.44 -6.83 -8.99
N THR A 372 29.14 -5.53 -9.05
CA THR A 372 28.11 -4.99 -9.93
C THR A 372 28.43 -5.24 -11.41
N PHE A 373 29.68 -5.05 -11.81
CA PHE A 373 30.11 -5.28 -13.19
C PHE A 373 29.97 -6.76 -13.58
N VAL A 374 30.25 -7.72 -12.69
CA VAL A 374 29.98 -9.15 -12.95
C VAL A 374 28.51 -9.40 -13.27
N LEU A 375 27.58 -8.72 -12.60
CA LEU A 375 26.15 -8.84 -12.88
C LEU A 375 25.80 -8.25 -14.25
N THR A 376 26.34 -7.09 -14.58
CA THR A 376 26.17 -6.44 -15.90
C THR A 376 26.76 -7.31 -17.01
N LEU A 377 27.96 -7.83 -16.82
CA LEU A 377 28.63 -8.76 -17.72
C LEU A 377 27.77 -9.99 -17.92
N LYS A 378 27.28 -10.62 -16.84
CA LYS A 378 26.42 -11.80 -16.91
C LYS A 378 25.14 -11.53 -17.72
N ALA A 379 24.53 -10.37 -17.55
CA ALA A 379 23.32 -9.98 -18.27
C ALA A 379 23.54 -9.80 -19.78
N LEU A 380 24.75 -9.39 -20.19
CA LEU A 380 25.10 -9.12 -21.58
C LEU A 380 25.84 -10.28 -22.27
N TYR A 381 26.45 -11.17 -21.48
CA TYR A 381 27.36 -12.22 -21.94
C TYR A 381 26.69 -13.13 -22.96
N LYS A 382 27.45 -13.45 -24.01
CA LYS A 382 27.11 -14.48 -24.98
C LYS A 382 28.20 -15.53 -25.01
N ALA A 383 27.81 -16.79 -25.17
CA ALA A 383 28.74 -17.92 -25.09
C ALA A 383 29.89 -17.84 -26.13
N ASP A 384 29.65 -17.21 -27.28
CA ASP A 384 30.64 -16.97 -28.32
C ASP A 384 31.75 -15.97 -27.95
N TRP A 385 31.61 -15.25 -26.82
CA TRP A 385 32.65 -14.31 -26.36
C TRP A 385 33.82 -15.02 -25.69
N GLY A 386 33.59 -16.20 -25.10
CA GLY A 386 34.61 -16.90 -24.30
C GLY A 386 35.28 -15.98 -23.27
N GLU A 387 36.61 -16.03 -23.21
CA GLU A 387 37.44 -15.21 -22.31
C GLU A 387 37.65 -13.76 -22.80
N ASP A 388 37.28 -13.45 -24.05
CA ASP A 388 37.51 -12.15 -24.69
C ASP A 388 36.41 -11.12 -24.41
N TRP A 389 35.51 -11.42 -23.47
CA TRP A 389 34.39 -10.54 -23.10
C TRP A 389 34.83 -9.11 -22.75
N HIS A 390 36.01 -8.95 -22.16
CA HIS A 390 36.55 -7.67 -21.69
C HIS A 390 36.81 -6.68 -22.84
N THR A 391 37.09 -7.17 -24.06
CA THR A 391 37.30 -6.34 -25.26
C THR A 391 36.03 -5.62 -25.72
N ARG A 392 34.86 -6.00 -25.19
CA ARG A 392 33.56 -5.40 -25.54
C ARG A 392 33.23 -4.19 -24.69
N PHE A 393 33.99 -3.95 -23.63
CA PHE A 393 33.80 -2.87 -22.70
C PHE A 393 34.97 -1.89 -22.81
N SER A 394 34.66 -0.59 -22.79
CA SER A 394 35.68 0.46 -22.84
C SER A 394 35.18 1.71 -22.12
N VAL A 395 36.07 2.69 -21.95
CA VAL A 395 35.74 4.06 -21.56
C VAL A 395 36.30 5.02 -22.61
N ASP A 396 35.65 6.17 -22.80
CA ASP A 396 36.18 7.21 -23.69
C ASP A 396 37.45 7.82 -23.11
N ILE A 397 38.36 8.29 -23.96
CA ILE A 397 39.49 9.13 -23.53
C ILE A 397 39.03 10.60 -23.55
N VAL A 398 38.82 11.19 -22.38
CA VAL A 398 38.37 12.57 -22.22
C VAL A 398 39.56 13.41 -21.73
N ASN A 399 39.95 14.42 -22.52
CA ASN A 399 41.11 15.27 -22.22
C ASN A 399 42.41 14.48 -21.95
N GLY A 400 42.62 13.39 -22.69
CA GLY A 400 43.81 12.54 -22.56
C GLY A 400 43.80 11.59 -21.35
N LYS A 401 42.70 11.52 -20.58
CA LYS A 401 42.53 10.59 -19.46
C LYS A 401 41.36 9.63 -19.72
N PRO A 402 41.40 8.39 -19.23
CA PRO A 402 40.24 7.52 -19.23
C PRO A 402 39.06 8.22 -18.54
N GLY A 403 37.92 8.26 -19.22
CA GLY A 403 36.66 8.70 -18.65
C GLY A 403 36.05 7.63 -17.75
N HIS A 404 34.92 7.95 -17.14
CA HIS A 404 34.28 7.06 -16.16
C HIS A 404 33.01 6.39 -16.68
N GLN A 405 32.44 6.85 -17.80
CA GLN A 405 31.23 6.24 -18.33
C GLN A 405 31.56 4.99 -19.13
N LEU A 406 30.98 3.85 -18.76
CA LEU A 406 31.15 2.57 -19.42
C LEU A 406 30.52 2.58 -20.82
N LEU A 407 31.27 2.10 -21.81
CA LEU A 407 30.79 1.82 -23.15
C LEU A 407 30.70 0.30 -23.33
N TYR A 408 29.64 -0.14 -24.00
CA TYR A 408 29.49 -1.50 -24.50
C TYR A 408 29.44 -1.46 -26.02
N LYS A 409 30.42 -2.10 -26.67
CA LYS A 409 30.60 -2.10 -28.14
C LYS A 409 30.59 -0.69 -28.72
N GLY A 410 31.31 0.23 -28.08
CA GLY A 410 31.42 1.64 -28.49
C GLY A 410 30.15 2.48 -28.26
N LYS A 411 29.12 1.94 -27.59
CA LYS A 411 27.92 2.68 -27.23
C LYS A 411 27.88 2.96 -25.73
N ARG A 412 27.58 4.21 -25.36
CA ARG A 412 27.43 4.62 -23.97
C ARG A 412 26.34 3.80 -23.27
N MET A 413 26.71 3.13 -22.18
CA MET A 413 25.76 2.40 -21.36
C MET A 413 24.95 3.36 -20.49
N ARG A 414 23.68 3.02 -20.29
CA ARG A 414 22.78 3.69 -19.36
C ARG A 414 22.31 2.71 -18.31
N ALA A 415 22.15 3.20 -17.08
CA ALA A 415 21.66 2.44 -15.95
C ALA A 415 20.60 3.23 -15.19
N GLY A 416 19.73 2.52 -14.47
CA GLY A 416 18.75 3.12 -13.58
C GLY A 416 19.38 3.48 -12.24
N TYR A 417 19.04 4.64 -11.73
CA TYR A 417 19.40 5.12 -10.41
C TYR A 417 18.13 5.53 -9.67
N LEU A 418 18.09 5.29 -8.38
CA LEU A 418 17.00 5.77 -7.52
C LEU A 418 17.59 6.70 -6.46
N ARG A 419 16.90 7.82 -6.22
CA ARG A 419 17.24 8.75 -5.15
C ARG A 419 16.91 8.12 -3.80
N VAL A 420 17.87 8.17 -2.87
CA VAL A 420 17.64 7.83 -1.46
C VAL A 420 18.27 8.93 -0.60
N GLY A 421 17.47 9.95 -0.36
CA GLY A 421 17.82 11.11 0.44
C GLY A 421 18.47 12.25 -0.34
N ILE A 422 18.54 13.39 0.35
CA ILE A 422 19.01 14.68 -0.17
C ILE A 422 20.14 15.17 0.74
N THR A 423 21.23 15.66 0.17
CA THR A 423 22.36 16.24 0.91
C THR A 423 22.04 17.64 1.42
N PRO A 424 22.80 18.18 2.40
CA PRO A 424 22.53 19.50 2.97
C PRO A 424 22.53 20.67 1.97
N ASP A 425 23.27 20.56 0.86
CA ASP A 425 23.31 21.53 -0.23
C ASP A 425 22.13 21.38 -1.23
N GLY A 426 21.24 20.42 -1.01
CA GLY A 426 20.09 20.12 -1.87
C GLY A 426 20.37 19.11 -2.99
N SER A 427 21.59 18.59 -3.12
CA SER A 427 21.93 17.60 -4.13
C SER A 427 21.30 16.23 -3.85
N TRP A 428 20.97 15.47 -4.91
CA TRP A 428 20.36 14.15 -4.79
C TRP A 428 21.39 13.05 -4.55
N ARG A 429 21.09 12.12 -3.64
CA ARG A 429 21.90 10.92 -3.42
C ARG A 429 21.35 9.78 -4.28
N ASN A 430 21.94 9.59 -5.45
CA ASN A 430 21.47 8.62 -6.44
C ASN A 430 22.24 7.29 -6.32
N PHE A 431 21.52 6.19 -6.16
CA PHE A 431 22.11 4.85 -6.02
C PHE A 431 21.77 3.98 -7.22
N LEU A 432 22.79 3.28 -7.73
CA LEU A 432 22.67 2.40 -8.89
C LEU A 432 21.76 1.21 -8.57
N LEU A 433 20.72 1.05 -9.37
CA LEU A 433 19.85 -0.12 -9.31
C LEU A 433 20.54 -1.35 -9.90
N ARG A 434 20.14 -2.52 -9.44
CA ARG A 434 20.61 -3.78 -9.99
C ARG A 434 20.26 -3.89 -11.48
N PRO A 435 21.14 -4.49 -12.30
CA PRO A 435 20.84 -4.73 -13.72
C PRO A 435 19.59 -5.59 -13.96
N ASP A 436 19.20 -6.44 -13.00
CA ASP A 436 18.02 -7.29 -13.07
C ASP A 436 16.80 -6.71 -12.34
N PHE A 437 16.91 -5.52 -11.75
CA PHE A 437 15.78 -4.90 -11.08
C PHE A 437 14.80 -4.32 -12.11
N SER A 438 13.52 -4.58 -11.90
CA SER A 438 12.41 -3.86 -12.52
C SER A 438 11.43 -3.46 -11.44
N PRO A 439 10.83 -2.26 -11.48
CA PRO A 439 9.75 -1.86 -10.58
C PRO A 439 8.69 -2.95 -10.44
N SER A 440 8.18 -3.17 -9.22
CA SER A 440 7.06 -4.09 -9.03
C SER A 440 5.80 -3.57 -9.71
N ARG A 441 4.93 -4.48 -10.15
CA ARG A 441 3.58 -4.10 -10.57
C ARG A 441 2.77 -3.88 -9.31
N LYS A 442 2.16 -2.70 -9.20
CA LYS A 442 1.32 -2.33 -8.07
C LYS A 442 -0.11 -2.18 -8.53
N HIS A 443 -1.02 -2.85 -7.83
CA HIS A 443 -2.46 -2.74 -8.06
C HIS A 443 -3.07 -2.15 -6.79
N GLN A 444 -3.59 -0.94 -6.91
CA GLN A 444 -4.19 -0.24 -5.78
C GLN A 444 -5.39 -1.04 -5.25
N MET A 445 -5.40 -1.27 -3.95
CA MET A 445 -6.50 -1.92 -3.22
C MET A 445 -7.27 -0.92 -2.37
N GLU A 446 -6.60 0.11 -1.89
CA GLU A 446 -7.11 1.11 -0.94
C GLU A 446 -6.47 2.47 -1.22
N ASP A 447 -7.08 3.55 -0.74
CA ASP A 447 -6.51 4.89 -0.82
C ASP A 447 -6.82 5.74 0.41
N ASP A 448 -8.10 5.91 0.77
CA ASP A 448 -8.52 6.82 1.83
C ASP A 448 -9.64 6.32 2.72
N ILE A 449 -10.59 5.57 2.17
CA ILE A 449 -11.64 4.89 2.92
C ILE A 449 -11.47 3.39 2.67
N SER A 450 -11.35 2.62 3.73
CA SER A 450 -11.24 1.15 3.65
C SER A 450 -12.29 0.52 4.56
N SER A 451 -13.03 -0.45 4.02
CA SER A 451 -13.91 -1.32 4.80
C SER A 451 -13.23 -2.68 4.94
N ILE A 452 -13.15 -3.16 6.16
CA ILE A 452 -12.31 -4.30 6.51
C ILE A 452 -13.11 -5.29 7.34
N ILE A 453 -12.83 -6.56 7.15
CA ILE A 453 -13.33 -7.65 8.00
C ILE A 453 -12.17 -8.53 8.45
N THR A 454 -12.17 -8.89 9.74
CA THR A 454 -11.28 -9.92 10.27
C THR A 454 -12.04 -11.24 10.29
N TYR A 455 -11.59 -12.21 9.50
CA TYR A 455 -12.26 -13.49 9.30
C TYR A 455 -11.42 -14.65 9.87
N ILE A 456 -12.01 -15.51 10.70
CA ILE A 456 -11.34 -16.72 11.20
C ILE A 456 -11.64 -17.87 10.22
N TYR A 457 -10.61 -18.41 9.60
CA TYR A 457 -10.76 -19.54 8.69
C TYR A 457 -10.97 -20.83 9.47
N HIS A 458 -12.11 -21.50 9.25
CA HIS A 458 -12.38 -22.84 9.73
C HIS A 458 -12.37 -23.81 8.54
N GLN A 459 -11.43 -24.76 8.52
CA GLN A 459 -11.64 -25.99 7.75
C GLN A 459 -12.80 -26.72 8.43
N MET A 460 -14.01 -26.62 7.88
CA MET A 460 -15.06 -27.58 8.20
C MET A 460 -14.87 -28.78 7.28
N GLU A 461 -14.55 -29.93 7.86
CA GLU A 461 -14.94 -31.21 7.27
C GLU A 461 -16.48 -31.24 7.24
N ASP A 462 -17.04 -31.42 6.05
CA ASP A 462 -18.44 -31.75 5.75
C ASP A 462 -19.54 -30.64 5.79
N ASP A 463 -20.10 -30.45 4.58
CA ASP A 463 -21.55 -30.33 4.26
C ASP A 463 -22.37 -29.04 4.47
N ILE A 464 -21.75 -27.85 4.61
CA ILE A 464 -22.49 -26.57 4.53
C ILE A 464 -21.82 -25.60 3.54
N SER A 465 -21.86 -25.91 2.25
CA SER A 465 -21.10 -25.20 1.20
C SER A 465 -21.82 -24.08 0.45
N SER A 466 -23.04 -23.66 0.83
CA SER A 466 -23.86 -22.82 -0.08
C SER A 466 -24.19 -21.39 0.35
N THR A 467 -23.62 -20.83 1.43
CA THR A 467 -23.97 -19.42 1.79
C THR A 467 -22.87 -18.48 2.24
N ILE A 468 -21.68 -18.95 2.68
CA ILE A 468 -20.48 -18.12 2.82
C ILE A 468 -19.26 -19.02 2.57
N THR A 469 -18.99 -19.33 1.30
CA THR A 469 -17.76 -20.00 0.87
C THR A 469 -16.72 -18.92 0.60
N VAL A 470 -15.67 -18.83 1.43
CA VAL A 470 -14.50 -17.98 1.20
C VAL A 470 -13.26 -18.88 1.14
N PRO A 471 -13.00 -19.58 0.02
CA PRO A 471 -11.75 -20.33 -0.17
C PRO A 471 -10.55 -19.38 -0.18
N GLY A 472 -9.55 -19.74 0.62
CA GLY A 472 -8.44 -18.87 1.03
C GLY A 472 -7.40 -18.58 -0.05
N TRP A 473 -6.69 -17.48 0.17
CA TRP A 473 -5.45 -17.10 -0.54
C TRP A 473 -4.20 -17.77 0.06
N CYS A 474 -4.40 -18.62 1.07
CA CYS A 474 -3.37 -19.38 1.73
C CYS A 474 -3.35 -20.78 1.12
N ASP A 475 -2.19 -21.15 0.59
CA ASP A 475 -1.78 -22.54 0.56
C ASP A 475 -1.81 -23.03 2.01
N THR A 476 -2.87 -23.71 2.43
CA THR A 476 -2.97 -24.29 3.78
C THR A 476 -2.00 -25.46 3.95
N SER A 477 -1.26 -25.86 2.90
CA SER A 477 -0.08 -26.71 3.07
C SER A 477 1.17 -25.94 3.54
N ALA A 478 1.14 -24.59 3.56
CA ALA A 478 2.31 -23.78 3.89
C ALA A 478 2.29 -23.14 5.29
N HIS A 479 1.14 -22.88 5.94
CA HIS A 479 1.15 -22.35 7.31
C HIS A 479 -0.11 -22.72 8.14
N PRO A 480 -0.19 -23.90 8.75
CA PRO A 480 -0.43 -23.89 10.19
C PRO A 480 0.68 -23.05 10.87
N ASP A 481 0.44 -22.46 12.03
CA ASP A 481 1.60 -22.13 12.87
C ASP A 481 2.41 -23.42 13.15
N ASP A 482 3.60 -23.33 13.73
CA ASP A 482 4.41 -24.52 14.08
C ASP A 482 3.65 -25.54 14.97
N LYS A 483 2.41 -25.22 15.39
CA LYS A 483 1.52 -26.00 16.25
C LYS A 483 0.21 -26.46 15.59
N GLY A 484 -0.10 -26.15 14.32
CA GLY A 484 -1.34 -26.62 13.66
C GLY A 484 -2.57 -25.70 13.72
N HIS A 485 -2.47 -24.44 14.14
CA HIS A 485 -3.65 -23.60 14.43
C HIS A 485 -4.26 -22.87 13.21
N GLN A 486 -5.59 -22.65 13.29
CA GLN A 486 -6.41 -21.84 12.38
C GLN A 486 -5.89 -20.40 12.29
N VAL A 487 -5.77 -19.82 11.08
CA VAL A 487 -5.29 -18.45 10.86
C VAL A 487 -6.46 -17.49 10.63
N ALA A 488 -6.50 -16.35 11.33
CA ALA A 488 -7.42 -15.26 11.00
C ALA A 488 -6.84 -14.41 9.87
N LEU A 489 -7.70 -13.89 9.00
CA LEU A 489 -7.33 -13.13 7.81
C LEU A 489 -7.97 -11.75 7.85
N LYS A 490 -7.20 -10.73 7.51
CA LYS A 490 -7.72 -9.37 7.28
C LYS A 490 -8.04 -9.19 5.79
N LEU A 491 -9.32 -9.01 5.48
CA LEU A 491 -9.80 -8.78 4.11
C LEU A 491 -10.26 -7.34 3.96
N VAL A 492 -9.92 -6.71 2.83
CA VAL A 492 -10.16 -5.29 2.61
C VAL A 492 -10.96 -5.04 1.33
N SER A 493 -11.85 -4.06 1.39
CA SER A 493 -12.57 -3.50 0.25
C SER A 493 -12.51 -1.98 0.29
N ASN A 494 -12.26 -1.38 -0.87
CA ASN A 494 -12.36 0.07 -1.05
C ASN A 494 -13.77 0.43 -1.55
N PRO A 495 -14.59 1.14 -0.74
CA PRO A 495 -15.95 1.53 -1.11
C PRO A 495 -15.98 2.73 -2.06
N GLU A 496 -14.84 3.36 -2.37
CA GLU A 496 -14.76 4.48 -3.29
C GLU A 496 -14.62 3.99 -4.74
N PHE A 497 -15.45 4.52 -5.63
CA PHE A 497 -15.37 4.35 -7.08
C PHE A 497 -14.42 5.35 -7.74
N ARG A 498 -14.23 6.52 -7.13
CA ARG A 498 -13.30 7.57 -7.57
C ARG A 498 -12.57 8.18 -6.39
N PHE A 499 -11.30 8.52 -6.57
CA PHE A 499 -10.44 9.08 -5.53
C PHE A 499 -10.37 10.60 -5.63
N PHE A 500 -10.63 11.29 -4.51
CA PHE A 500 -10.56 12.76 -4.45
C PHE A 500 -9.13 13.26 -4.26
N GLN A 501 -8.34 13.12 -5.32
CA GLN A 501 -6.90 13.39 -5.34
C GLN A 501 -6.57 14.87 -5.12
N ARG A 502 -5.41 15.13 -4.52
CA ARG A 502 -4.79 16.46 -4.42
C ARG A 502 -3.44 16.44 -5.16
N PRO A 503 -3.42 16.78 -6.46
CA PRO A 503 -2.21 16.71 -7.26
C PRO A 503 -1.31 17.92 -7.00
N ASP A 504 -0.61 17.92 -5.86
CA ASP A 504 0.25 19.03 -5.43
C ASP A 504 1.35 19.35 -6.46
N ASP A 505 1.87 18.33 -7.16
CA ASP A 505 2.96 18.48 -8.12
C ASP A 505 2.50 18.87 -9.54
N ALA A 506 1.19 18.79 -9.84
CA ALA A 506 0.65 19.11 -11.17
C ALA A 506 0.74 20.60 -11.52
N ILE A 507 1.06 21.46 -10.54
CA ILE A 507 1.42 22.86 -10.79
C ILE A 507 2.69 22.99 -11.65
N HIS A 508 3.55 21.96 -11.65
CA HIS A 508 4.77 21.88 -12.45
C HIS A 508 4.49 21.06 -13.73
N PRO A 509 4.42 21.71 -14.91
CA PRO A 509 4.11 21.04 -16.17
C PRO A 509 4.99 19.80 -16.42
N GLY A 510 4.34 18.68 -16.75
CA GLY A 510 4.95 17.39 -17.08
C GLY A 510 5.46 16.58 -15.89
N PHE A 511 5.32 17.06 -14.66
CA PHE A 511 5.78 16.36 -13.47
C PHE A 511 4.80 15.26 -13.05
N ASP A 512 3.52 15.60 -12.85
CA ASP A 512 2.45 14.65 -12.56
C ASP A 512 1.69 14.28 -13.83
N THR A 513 2.28 13.36 -14.60
CA THR A 513 1.70 12.92 -15.89
C THR A 513 0.38 12.18 -15.73
N VAL A 514 0.08 11.65 -14.54
CA VAL A 514 -1.19 10.96 -14.27
C VAL A 514 -2.30 12.00 -14.09
N ALA A 515 -2.08 12.99 -13.21
CA ALA A 515 -3.03 14.08 -13.03
C ALA A 515 -3.25 14.87 -14.33
N GLU A 516 -2.20 15.12 -15.12
CA GLU A 516 -2.35 15.76 -16.41
C GLU A 516 -3.19 14.94 -17.39
N ALA A 517 -2.98 13.62 -17.46
CA ALA A 517 -3.80 12.74 -18.29
C ALA A 517 -5.27 12.72 -17.83
N ASP A 518 -5.50 12.67 -16.52
CA ASP A 518 -6.86 12.65 -15.94
C ASP A 518 -7.61 13.97 -16.18
N LEU A 519 -6.93 15.11 -16.01
CA LEU A 519 -7.49 16.44 -16.24
C LEU A 519 -7.70 16.78 -17.72
N SER A 520 -7.01 16.07 -18.61
CA SER A 520 -7.08 16.26 -20.07
C SER A 520 -8.18 15.45 -20.75
N ASP A 521 -8.96 14.68 -19.99
CA ASP A 521 -10.07 13.91 -20.53
C ASP A 521 -11.21 14.83 -20.98
N VAL A 522 -11.40 14.93 -22.29
CA VAL A 522 -12.42 15.77 -22.92
C VAL A 522 -13.81 15.13 -22.96
N SER A 523 -13.96 13.87 -22.56
CA SER A 523 -15.25 13.15 -22.53
C SER A 523 -16.29 13.78 -21.59
N GLY A 524 -15.87 14.67 -20.70
CA GLY A 524 -16.75 15.41 -19.79
C GLY A 524 -17.04 14.68 -18.47
N THR A 525 -16.23 13.68 -18.12
CA THR A 525 -16.42 12.85 -16.93
C THR A 525 -15.61 13.30 -15.71
N THR A 526 -14.62 14.18 -15.91
CA THR A 526 -13.70 14.64 -14.86
C THR A 526 -14.33 15.72 -13.99
N PHE A 527 -14.58 15.38 -12.72
CA PHE A 527 -14.97 16.34 -11.70
C PHE A 527 -13.72 17.03 -11.14
N ALA A 528 -13.62 18.35 -11.25
CA ALA A 528 -12.50 19.14 -10.72
C ALA A 528 -12.97 20.26 -9.78
N ALA A 529 -12.15 20.60 -8.80
CA ALA A 529 -12.39 21.68 -7.85
C ALA A 529 -11.11 22.45 -7.54
N ASN A 530 -11.25 23.73 -7.23
CA ASN A 530 -10.15 24.63 -6.87
C ASN A 530 -9.08 24.84 -7.97
N PHE A 531 -9.47 24.72 -9.24
CA PHE A 531 -8.68 25.20 -10.39
C PHE A 531 -9.24 26.53 -10.91
N GLU A 532 -8.41 27.31 -11.60
CA GLU A 532 -8.91 28.46 -12.37
C GLU A 532 -9.76 27.97 -13.54
N PRO A 533 -10.92 28.60 -13.81
CA PRO A 533 -11.62 28.44 -15.07
C PRO A 533 -10.86 29.19 -16.16
N VAL A 534 -10.01 28.49 -16.91
CA VAL A 534 -9.12 29.12 -17.92
C VAL A 534 -9.92 29.42 -19.19
N PRO A 535 -10.07 30.70 -19.59
CA PRO A 535 -10.80 31.05 -20.80
C PRO A 535 -9.98 30.77 -22.06
N ARG A 536 -10.69 30.59 -23.18
CA ARG A 536 -10.10 30.12 -24.44
C ARG A 536 -9.00 31.02 -25.01
N ASP A 537 -9.09 32.34 -24.86
CA ASP A 537 -8.06 33.30 -25.27
C ASP A 537 -6.73 33.10 -24.53
N VAL A 538 -6.78 32.86 -23.22
CA VAL A 538 -5.60 32.50 -22.41
C VAL A 538 -5.01 31.17 -22.88
N VAL A 539 -5.84 30.22 -23.31
CA VAL A 539 -5.36 28.94 -23.86
C VAL A 539 -4.69 29.13 -25.22
N PHE A 540 -5.16 30.07 -26.05
CA PHE A 540 -4.45 30.45 -27.28
C PHE A 540 -3.06 31.04 -26.98
N GLU A 541 -2.95 31.96 -26.02
CA GLU A 541 -1.65 32.50 -25.59
C GLU A 541 -0.71 31.39 -25.08
N MET A 542 -1.25 30.42 -24.33
CA MET A 542 -0.49 29.26 -23.87
C MET A 542 -0.03 28.37 -25.02
N ALA A 543 -0.86 28.18 -26.06
CA ALA A 543 -0.51 27.38 -27.22
C ALA A 543 0.63 28.03 -28.04
N GLU A 544 0.74 29.36 -28.03
CA GLU A 544 1.85 30.10 -28.65
C GLU A 544 3.17 30.00 -27.86
N ASP A 545 3.12 29.75 -26.54
CA ASP A 545 4.31 29.52 -25.71
C ASP A 545 4.85 28.09 -25.90
N VAL A 546 5.61 27.91 -26.97
CA VAL A 546 6.23 26.62 -27.33
C VAL A 546 7.13 26.08 -26.20
N ILE A 547 7.77 26.94 -25.39
CA ILE A 547 8.65 26.53 -24.29
C ILE A 547 7.83 25.92 -23.14
N LEU A 548 6.68 26.52 -22.82
CA LEU A 548 5.75 25.94 -21.85
C LEU A 548 5.15 24.63 -22.36
N MET A 549 4.73 24.59 -23.62
CA MET A 549 4.10 23.42 -24.23
C MET A 549 5.02 22.19 -24.27
N ASP A 550 6.33 22.37 -24.47
CA ASP A 550 7.30 21.27 -24.44
C ASP A 550 7.41 20.61 -23.05
N LYS A 551 7.10 21.35 -21.98
CA LYS A 551 7.14 20.83 -20.60
C LYS A 551 5.95 19.96 -20.27
N TYR A 552 4.77 20.23 -20.82
CA TYR A 552 3.56 19.45 -20.55
C TYR A 552 3.67 17.99 -21.03
N SER A 553 2.89 17.10 -20.44
CA SER A 553 2.67 15.76 -20.99
C SER A 553 1.90 15.84 -22.32
N GLN A 554 1.97 14.76 -23.11
CA GLN A 554 1.23 14.71 -24.39
C GLN A 554 -0.28 14.91 -24.21
N PRO A 555 -0.97 14.28 -23.25
CA PRO A 555 -2.40 14.53 -23.02
C PRO A 555 -2.76 15.99 -22.78
N MET A 556 -1.97 16.71 -21.97
CA MET A 556 -2.23 18.13 -21.69
C MET A 556 -1.97 19.01 -22.92
N ARG A 557 -0.98 18.66 -23.74
CA ARG A 557 -0.81 19.33 -25.05
C ARG A 557 -2.00 19.10 -25.97
N ASP A 558 -2.53 17.87 -25.99
CA ASP A 558 -3.68 17.52 -26.81
C ASP A 558 -4.94 18.26 -26.34
N LEU A 559 -5.12 18.44 -25.02
CA LEU A 559 -6.19 19.29 -24.45
C LEU A 559 -6.08 20.74 -24.94
N VAL A 560 -4.90 21.35 -24.81
CA VAL A 560 -4.67 22.74 -25.27
C VAL A 560 -4.96 22.85 -26.76
N ALA A 561 -4.43 21.92 -27.57
CA ALA A 561 -4.66 21.89 -29.02
C ALA A 561 -6.16 21.76 -29.35
N HIS A 562 -6.87 20.85 -28.67
CA HIS A 562 -8.32 20.68 -28.84
C HIS A 562 -9.08 21.95 -28.45
N GLN A 563 -8.75 22.59 -27.33
CA GLN A 563 -9.40 23.81 -26.86
C GLN A 563 -9.19 25.00 -27.82
N THR A 564 -8.06 25.04 -28.53
CA THR A 564 -7.77 26.03 -29.58
C THR A 564 -8.33 25.68 -30.95
N SER A 565 -8.88 24.48 -31.15
CA SER A 565 -9.41 24.07 -32.46
C SER A 565 -10.80 24.65 -32.72
N ASP A 566 -11.15 24.85 -33.99
CA ASP A 566 -12.49 25.34 -34.39
C ASP A 566 -13.63 24.38 -33.97
N GLU A 567 -13.30 23.11 -33.68
CA GLU A 567 -14.26 22.09 -33.26
C GLU A 567 -14.70 22.24 -31.79
N CYS A 568 -13.87 22.86 -30.94
CA CYS A 568 -14.22 23.05 -29.54
C CYS A 568 -15.15 24.24 -29.35
N THR A 569 -16.33 23.96 -28.76
CA THR A 569 -17.35 24.97 -28.43
C THR A 569 -17.32 25.39 -26.95
N ARG A 570 -16.46 24.78 -26.13
CA ARG A 570 -16.37 25.08 -24.69
C ARG A 570 -15.59 26.39 -24.48
N GLU A 571 -16.15 27.29 -23.68
CA GLU A 571 -15.51 28.60 -23.40
C GLU A 571 -14.40 28.52 -22.36
N LEU A 572 -14.48 27.52 -21.46
CA LEU A 572 -13.60 27.35 -20.30
C LEU A 572 -13.01 25.94 -20.29
N CYS A 573 -11.79 25.83 -19.76
CA CYS A 573 -11.17 24.54 -19.44
C CYS A 573 -10.38 24.63 -18.13
N VAL A 574 -9.95 23.47 -17.63
CA VAL A 574 -9.03 23.36 -16.49
C VAL A 574 -7.66 22.95 -17.02
N ILE A 575 -6.62 23.65 -16.59
CA ILE A 575 -5.22 23.33 -16.89
C ILE A 575 -4.53 22.94 -15.59
N SER A 576 -3.75 21.83 -15.61
CA SER A 576 -3.03 21.31 -14.43
C SER A 576 -2.21 22.38 -13.71
N SER A 577 -1.52 23.23 -14.47
CA SER A 577 -0.64 24.28 -13.93
C SER A 577 -1.37 25.54 -13.45
N LYS A 578 -2.71 25.57 -13.45
CA LYS A 578 -3.51 26.77 -13.12
C LYS A 578 -4.45 26.52 -11.93
N PRO A 579 -3.91 26.41 -10.69
CA PRO A 579 -4.73 26.40 -9.48
C PRO A 579 -5.53 27.69 -9.31
N ARG A 580 -6.70 27.60 -8.67
CA ARG A 580 -7.51 28.76 -8.28
C ARG A 580 -6.69 29.74 -7.44
N ILE A 581 -6.85 31.03 -7.71
CA ILE A 581 -6.27 32.11 -6.94
C ILE A 581 -7.17 32.43 -5.73
N VAL A 582 -6.58 32.39 -4.53
CA VAL A 582 -7.21 32.77 -3.26
C VAL A 582 -6.27 33.77 -2.60
N ASP A 583 -6.80 34.95 -2.25
CA ASP A 583 -6.02 36.06 -1.67
C ASP A 583 -4.74 36.41 -2.47
N GLY A 584 -4.87 36.39 -3.80
CA GLY A 584 -3.78 36.72 -4.73
C GLY A 584 -2.72 35.63 -4.92
N LYS A 585 -2.90 34.42 -4.37
CA LYS A 585 -1.97 33.30 -4.52
C LYS A 585 -2.65 32.03 -5.02
N PRO A 586 -1.95 31.18 -5.82
CA PRO A 586 -2.45 29.86 -6.15
C PRO A 586 -2.75 29.03 -4.90
N THR A 587 -3.93 28.44 -4.84
CA THR A 587 -4.31 27.52 -3.77
C THR A 587 -3.43 26.28 -3.76
N LYS A 588 -3.15 25.77 -2.57
CA LYS A 588 -2.44 24.49 -2.35
C LYS A 588 -3.40 23.30 -2.24
N ASN A 589 -4.69 23.49 -2.53
CA ASN A 589 -5.72 22.47 -2.37
C ASN A 589 -6.52 22.27 -3.67
N VAL A 590 -5.81 22.15 -4.79
CA VAL A 590 -6.40 21.69 -6.07
C VAL A 590 -6.93 20.26 -5.90
N ARG A 591 -8.08 19.96 -6.51
CA ARG A 591 -8.71 18.65 -6.35
C ARG A 591 -9.35 18.17 -7.63
N TYR A 592 -9.34 16.86 -7.84
CA TYR A 592 -10.16 16.22 -8.87
C TYR A 592 -10.56 14.81 -8.43
N LEU A 593 -11.63 14.27 -9.03
CA LEU A 593 -12.00 12.86 -8.89
C LEU A 593 -11.29 12.04 -9.95
N GLN A 594 -10.32 11.25 -9.51
CA GLN A 594 -9.63 10.27 -10.32
C GLN A 594 -10.44 8.98 -10.38
N ASP A 595 -10.68 8.42 -11.57
CA ASP A 595 -11.23 7.07 -11.70
C ASP A 595 -10.25 6.03 -11.14
N ARG A 596 -10.80 4.94 -10.58
CA ARG A 596 -10.00 3.78 -10.23
C ARG A 596 -9.13 3.33 -11.41
N PRO A 597 -7.79 3.20 -11.23
CA PRO A 597 -6.87 2.89 -12.33
C PRO A 597 -7.24 1.63 -13.12
N GLU A 598 -7.81 0.63 -12.46
CA GLU A 598 -8.27 -0.62 -13.07
C GLU A 598 -9.45 -0.45 -14.05
N TRP A 599 -10.17 0.66 -14.01
CA TRP A 599 -11.24 0.93 -14.99
C TRP A 599 -10.69 1.49 -16.29
N ARG A 600 -9.64 2.32 -16.19
CA ARG A 600 -8.92 2.85 -17.35
C ARG A 600 -8.00 1.81 -17.99
N SER A 601 -7.36 0.96 -17.18
CA SER A 601 -6.46 -0.10 -17.62
C SER A 601 -6.79 -1.46 -16.97
N PRO A 602 -7.85 -2.15 -17.43
CA PRO A 602 -8.37 -3.35 -16.77
C PRO A 602 -7.46 -4.57 -16.87
N MET A 603 -6.57 -4.60 -17.86
CA MET A 603 -5.68 -5.75 -18.10
C MET A 603 -4.75 -6.01 -16.90
N GLY A 604 -4.23 -4.96 -16.26
CA GLY A 604 -3.32 -5.11 -15.13
C GLY A 604 -3.96 -5.90 -13.98
N ARG A 605 -5.14 -5.45 -13.54
CA ARG A 605 -5.90 -6.10 -12.45
C ARG A 605 -6.33 -7.52 -12.82
N TYR A 606 -6.81 -7.71 -14.06
CA TYR A 606 -7.19 -9.03 -14.56
C TYR A 606 -6.02 -10.01 -14.54
N VAL A 607 -4.86 -9.60 -15.02
CA VAL A 607 -3.65 -10.43 -15.04
C VAL A 607 -3.23 -10.81 -13.63
N ALA A 608 -3.28 -9.88 -12.66
CA ALA A 608 -2.98 -10.19 -11.26
C ALA A 608 -3.94 -11.25 -10.67
N GLU A 609 -5.23 -11.17 -11.00
CA GLU A 609 -6.23 -12.18 -10.60
C GLU A 609 -5.89 -13.56 -11.20
N VAL A 610 -5.66 -13.61 -12.50
CA VAL A 610 -5.32 -14.85 -13.22
C VAL A 610 -4.03 -15.47 -12.69
N CYS A 611 -3.00 -14.66 -12.46
CA CYS A 611 -1.75 -15.10 -11.84
C CYS A 611 -2.00 -15.68 -10.44
N GLY A 612 -2.82 -15.00 -9.64
CA GLY A 612 -3.18 -15.46 -8.30
C GLY A 612 -3.94 -16.79 -8.31
N ARG A 613 -4.79 -17.02 -9.31
CA ARG A 613 -5.49 -18.31 -9.50
C ARG A 613 -4.53 -19.43 -9.87
N LEU A 614 -3.64 -19.20 -10.84
CA LEU A 614 -2.67 -20.20 -11.29
C LEU A 614 -1.66 -20.59 -10.23
N GLU A 615 -1.17 -19.61 -9.46
CA GLU A 615 -0.20 -19.84 -8.39
C GLU A 615 -0.77 -20.74 -7.29
N ARG A 616 -2.09 -20.66 -7.05
CA ARG A 616 -2.81 -21.40 -6.00
C ARG A 616 -3.60 -22.60 -6.51
N GLY A 617 -3.66 -22.81 -7.83
CA GLY A 617 -4.49 -23.84 -8.42
C GLY A 617 -6.01 -23.64 -8.24
N ILE A 618 -6.46 -22.39 -8.11
CA ILE A 618 -7.87 -22.01 -7.90
C ILE A 618 -8.59 -21.91 -9.26
N GLU A 619 -9.79 -22.49 -9.36
CA GLU A 619 -10.64 -22.45 -10.56
C GLU A 619 -11.44 -21.16 -10.65
N VAL A 620 -11.92 -20.81 -11.85
CA VAL A 620 -12.58 -19.51 -12.12
C VAL A 620 -13.83 -19.24 -11.29
N ASP A 621 -14.60 -20.29 -11.00
CA ASP A 621 -15.87 -20.18 -10.26
C ASP A 621 -15.65 -20.08 -8.75
N ALA A 622 -14.43 -20.39 -8.27
CA ALA A 622 -14.08 -20.24 -6.87
C ALA A 622 -13.67 -18.78 -6.55
N PRO A 623 -14.02 -18.26 -5.37
CA PRO A 623 -13.57 -16.94 -4.91
C PRO A 623 -12.04 -16.86 -4.87
N LEU A 624 -11.49 -15.72 -5.29
CA LEU A 624 -10.09 -15.36 -5.07
C LEU A 624 -10.01 -14.21 -4.07
N ASN A 625 -9.79 -14.55 -2.80
CA ASN A 625 -9.57 -13.55 -1.75
C ASN A 625 -8.13 -13.05 -1.81
N CYS A 626 -7.83 -11.84 -1.33
CA CYS A 626 -6.45 -11.35 -1.19
C CYS A 626 -6.31 -10.73 0.21
N PRO A 627 -5.94 -11.50 1.24
CA PRO A 627 -5.71 -10.98 2.57
C PRO A 627 -4.49 -10.07 2.61
N VAL A 628 -4.49 -9.18 3.60
CA VAL A 628 -3.32 -8.40 3.97
C VAL A 628 -2.19 -9.37 4.32
N GLY A 629 -0.97 -9.06 3.85
CA GLY A 629 0.22 -9.86 4.18
C GLY A 629 1.28 -9.08 4.96
N VAL A 630 1.22 -7.75 4.96
CA VAL A 630 2.03 -6.85 5.81
C VAL A 630 1.23 -5.59 6.10
N VAL A 631 1.28 -5.13 7.34
CA VAL A 631 0.78 -3.82 7.77
C VAL A 631 1.97 -2.86 7.87
N LEU A 632 1.86 -1.67 7.24
CA LEU A 632 2.98 -0.76 7.01
C LEU A 632 2.62 0.72 7.25
N PRO A 633 2.20 1.14 8.47
CA PRO A 633 2.00 2.54 8.80
C PRO A 633 3.20 3.43 8.43
N GLY A 634 2.91 4.68 8.05
CA GLY A 634 3.90 5.69 7.71
C GLY A 634 3.90 6.83 8.72
N ARG A 635 5.08 7.34 9.05
CA ARG A 635 5.25 8.50 9.94
C ARG A 635 5.80 9.69 9.18
N ARG A 636 5.17 10.85 9.37
CA ARG A 636 5.75 12.12 8.96
C ARG A 636 6.68 12.63 10.04
N LEU A 637 7.95 12.71 9.71
CA LEU A 637 9.03 13.08 10.61
C LEU A 637 9.62 14.43 10.21
N ASN A 638 10.03 15.21 11.21
CA ASN A 638 10.63 16.53 11.02
C ASN A 638 11.75 16.79 12.03
N PRO A 639 12.77 17.58 11.64
CA PRO A 639 13.72 18.16 12.57
C PRO A 639 13.03 19.24 13.43
N ALA A 640 13.74 19.73 14.44
CA ALA A 640 13.32 20.94 15.15
C ALA A 640 13.23 22.13 14.18
N ALA A 641 12.16 22.92 14.29
CA ALA A 641 11.95 24.15 13.52
C ALA A 641 11.08 25.13 14.31
N ASP A 642 11.06 26.41 13.91
CA ASP A 642 10.23 27.43 14.57
C ASP A 642 8.76 26.98 14.64
N GLY A 643 8.26 26.81 15.87
CA GLY A 643 6.89 26.39 16.15
C GLY A 643 6.60 24.89 15.99
N ASN A 644 7.58 24.05 15.63
CA ASN A 644 7.42 22.58 15.57
C ASN A 644 8.51 21.87 16.37
N ARG A 645 8.09 21.01 17.31
CA ARG A 645 9.01 20.15 18.07
C ARG A 645 9.60 19.06 17.16
N PRO A 646 10.84 18.60 17.44
CA PRO A 646 11.44 17.49 16.69
C PRO A 646 10.60 16.22 16.85
N LEU A 647 10.49 15.43 15.78
CA LEU A 647 9.87 14.09 15.80
C LEU A 647 10.67 13.04 15.03
N ALA A 648 11.78 13.41 14.37
CA ALA A 648 12.56 12.54 13.52
C ALA A 648 13.46 11.54 14.29
N VAL A 649 12.87 10.78 15.21
CA VAL A 649 13.53 9.79 16.07
C VAL A 649 13.55 8.37 15.50
N TYR A 650 12.85 8.15 14.39
CA TYR A 650 12.81 6.87 13.70
C TYR A 650 13.89 6.80 12.61
N SER A 651 14.47 5.61 12.44
CA SER A 651 15.20 5.17 11.24
C SER A 651 14.24 4.95 10.06
N ALA A 652 14.75 4.56 8.89
CA ALA A 652 13.94 4.36 7.69
C ALA A 652 12.85 3.28 7.85
N PHE A 653 13.13 2.24 8.65
CA PHE A 653 12.26 1.08 8.86
C PHE A 653 12.33 0.63 10.33
N HIS A 654 11.18 0.55 10.99
CA HIS A 654 11.03 0.12 12.38
C HIS A 654 10.04 -1.04 12.50
N TYR A 655 10.18 -1.79 13.59
CA TYR A 655 9.20 -2.75 14.07
C TYR A 655 8.87 -2.40 15.52
N GLN A 656 7.59 -2.31 15.87
CA GLN A 656 7.15 -2.16 17.24
C GLN A 656 6.28 -3.35 17.60
N GLU A 657 6.50 -3.93 18.78
CA GLU A 657 5.57 -4.89 19.36
C GLU A 657 4.21 -4.19 19.59
N LEU A 658 3.13 -4.98 19.67
CA LEU A 658 1.77 -4.43 19.72
C LEU A 658 1.54 -3.37 20.82
N PRO A 659 2.09 -3.49 22.05
CA PRO A 659 1.90 -2.46 23.07
C PRO A 659 2.49 -1.10 22.68
N GLU A 660 3.74 -1.07 22.21
CA GLU A 660 4.40 0.14 21.72
C GLU A 660 3.73 0.71 20.48
N LEU A 661 3.37 -0.17 19.53
CA LEU A 661 2.68 0.22 18.31
C LEU A 661 1.34 0.89 18.62
N PHE A 662 0.52 0.30 19.49
CA PHE A 662 -0.80 0.86 19.78
C PHE A 662 -0.75 2.12 20.63
N ALA A 663 0.26 2.28 21.49
CA ALA A 663 0.50 3.57 22.11
C ALA A 663 0.73 4.66 21.04
N ASP A 664 1.53 4.34 20.02
CA ASP A 664 1.85 5.25 18.91
C ASP A 664 0.65 5.50 17.96
N LEU A 665 -0.08 4.46 17.54
CA LEU A 665 -1.25 4.60 16.65
C LEU A 665 -2.43 5.30 17.33
N MET A 666 -2.61 5.12 18.64
CA MET A 666 -3.59 5.85 19.44
C MET A 666 -3.27 7.35 19.48
N ALA A 667 -1.99 7.72 19.58
CA ALA A 667 -1.58 9.11 19.56
C ALA A 667 -1.55 9.70 18.14
N SER A 668 -1.17 8.92 17.14
CA SER A 668 -0.88 9.38 15.77
C SER A 668 -0.13 10.74 15.71
N PRO A 669 1.08 10.85 16.29
CA PRO A 669 1.82 12.12 16.32
C PRO A 669 2.25 12.59 14.92
N SER A 670 2.21 13.91 14.70
CA SER A 670 2.48 14.57 13.44
C SER A 670 3.26 15.88 13.64
N GLY A 671 4.31 16.05 12.83
CA GLY A 671 5.24 17.17 12.90
C GLY A 671 4.71 18.56 12.53
N LYS A 672 3.45 18.66 12.11
CA LYS A 672 2.79 19.93 11.82
C LYS A 672 1.40 19.90 12.44
N SER A 673 1.12 20.81 13.38
CA SER A 673 -0.19 20.94 14.00
C SER A 673 -1.28 21.23 12.96
N PRO A 674 -2.30 20.36 12.81
CA PRO A 674 -3.49 20.69 12.04
C PRO A 674 -4.49 21.55 12.84
N SER A 675 -4.27 21.80 14.15
CA SER A 675 -5.26 22.44 15.02
C SER A 675 -4.68 23.42 16.05
N THR A 676 -5.57 24.25 16.59
CA THR A 676 -5.38 25.27 17.65
C THR A 676 -4.94 24.69 19.01
N THR A 677 -4.83 23.37 19.17
CA THR A 677 -4.47 22.70 20.44
C THR A 677 -2.96 22.51 20.63
N GLY A 678 -2.13 22.86 19.63
CA GLY A 678 -0.67 22.91 19.75
C GLY A 678 0.07 21.57 19.82
N ALA A 679 -0.63 20.43 19.92
CA ALA A 679 -0.01 19.14 20.24
C ALA A 679 0.41 18.27 19.05
N GLY A 680 0.14 18.65 17.79
CA GLY A 680 0.55 17.82 16.64
C GLY A 680 -0.05 16.41 16.61
N ILE A 681 -1.28 16.21 17.11
CA ILE A 681 -1.94 14.90 17.20
C ILE A 681 -3.10 14.82 16.20
N GLU A 682 -3.14 13.79 15.34
CA GLU A 682 -4.28 13.55 14.43
C GLU A 682 -5.41 12.71 15.07
N GLY A 683 -5.19 12.24 16.30
CA GLY A 683 -6.10 11.40 17.07
C GLY A 683 -5.99 9.91 16.71
N PRO A 684 -6.65 9.03 17.49
CA PRO A 684 -6.55 7.58 17.32
C PRO A 684 -6.74 7.11 15.88
N LEU A 685 -5.80 6.33 15.38
CA LEU A 685 -5.76 5.75 14.04
C LEU A 685 -5.86 6.79 12.90
N THR A 686 -5.52 8.06 13.15
CA THR A 686 -5.74 9.22 12.26
C THR A 686 -7.21 9.49 11.94
N LYS A 687 -8.12 8.99 12.78
CA LYS A 687 -9.57 9.08 12.61
C LYS A 687 -10.24 10.11 13.51
N GLY A 688 -9.49 10.92 14.26
CA GLY A 688 -10.04 11.96 15.13
C GLY A 688 -11.13 12.82 14.46
N PRO A 689 -10.93 13.33 13.23
CA PRO A 689 -11.95 14.13 12.54
C PRO A 689 -13.11 13.31 11.92
N PHE A 690 -12.99 11.97 11.88
CA PHE A 690 -13.85 11.07 11.10
C PHE A 690 -14.51 9.98 11.96
N ASN A 691 -14.45 10.06 13.28
CA ASN A 691 -15.10 9.14 14.20
C ASN A 691 -16.09 9.90 15.10
N CYS A 692 -17.36 9.47 15.11
CA CYS A 692 -18.43 10.04 15.95
C CYS A 692 -18.78 9.17 17.17
N MET A 693 -17.99 8.12 17.42
CA MET A 693 -18.08 7.18 18.52
C MET A 693 -16.86 7.33 19.44
N PRO A 694 -16.91 6.83 20.69
CA PRO A 694 -15.71 6.71 21.52
C PRO A 694 -14.60 5.98 20.76
N ALA A 695 -13.41 6.59 20.67
CA ALA A 695 -12.32 6.08 19.86
C ALA A 695 -11.79 4.70 20.29
N VAL A 696 -12.04 4.32 21.54
CA VAL A 696 -11.72 2.98 22.08
C VAL A 696 -12.36 1.84 21.29
N LEU A 697 -13.53 2.05 20.67
CA LEU A 697 -14.21 1.00 19.91
C LEU A 697 -13.42 0.64 18.64
N ASP A 698 -12.94 1.65 17.92
CA ASP A 698 -12.03 1.46 16.78
C ASP A 698 -10.70 0.83 17.23
N LEU A 699 -10.12 1.32 18.33
CA LEU A 699 -8.86 0.80 18.87
C LEU A 699 -8.98 -0.66 19.29
N ASN A 700 -10.09 -1.05 19.91
CA ASN A 700 -10.38 -2.45 20.26
C ASN A 700 -10.40 -3.33 19.02
N ALA A 701 -11.14 -2.91 17.98
CA ALA A 701 -11.27 -3.67 16.74
C ALA A 701 -9.92 -3.83 16.03
N ALA A 702 -9.16 -2.74 15.90
CA ALA A 702 -7.84 -2.76 15.26
C ALA A 702 -6.82 -3.59 16.03
N LEU A 703 -6.79 -3.48 17.37
CA LEU A 703 -5.87 -4.26 18.20
C LEU A 703 -6.20 -5.75 18.13
N LEU A 704 -7.47 -6.07 18.29
CA LEU A 704 -7.95 -7.45 18.22
C LEU A 704 -7.67 -8.05 16.83
N SER A 705 -7.90 -7.29 15.75
CA SER A 705 -7.57 -7.73 14.39
C SER A 705 -6.11 -8.17 14.28
N LEU A 706 -5.17 -7.33 14.71
CA LEU A 706 -3.73 -7.60 14.63
C LEU A 706 -3.29 -8.76 15.54
N ILE A 707 -3.87 -8.90 16.73
CA ILE A 707 -3.61 -10.06 17.60
C ILE A 707 -4.09 -11.35 16.92
N MET A 708 -5.27 -11.32 16.30
CA MET A 708 -5.89 -12.50 15.73
C MET A 708 -5.22 -12.97 14.44
N THR A 709 -4.78 -12.03 13.59
CA THR A 709 -4.12 -12.36 12.31
C THR A 709 -2.65 -12.67 12.47
N GLY A 710 -1.97 -12.01 13.42
CA GLY A 710 -0.51 -12.12 13.56
C GLY A 710 0.25 -11.49 12.39
N ASP A 711 -0.39 -10.59 11.63
CA ASP A 711 0.24 -9.95 10.47
C ASP A 711 1.48 -9.14 10.90
N PRO A 712 2.62 -9.28 10.19
CA PRO A 712 3.79 -8.44 10.44
C PRO A 712 3.45 -6.96 10.27
N CYS A 713 3.74 -6.16 11.30
CA CYS A 713 3.46 -4.73 11.32
C CYS A 713 4.74 -3.91 11.45
N PHE A 714 5.08 -3.11 10.44
CA PHE A 714 6.29 -2.29 10.38
C PHE A 714 5.96 -0.82 10.17
N THR A 715 6.88 0.07 10.55
CA THR A 715 6.71 1.52 10.41
C THR A 715 7.76 2.10 9.48
N THR A 716 7.33 2.99 8.57
CA THR A 716 8.21 3.67 7.59
C THR A 716 8.33 5.16 7.84
N ALA A 717 9.54 5.71 7.67
CA ALA A 717 9.81 7.13 7.78
C ALA A 717 9.47 7.89 6.49
N ALA A 718 8.87 9.07 6.63
CA ALA A 718 8.71 10.06 5.56
C ALA A 718 9.12 11.46 6.04
N GLY A 719 9.60 12.30 5.13
CA GLY A 719 10.14 13.63 5.43
C GLY A 719 11.63 13.58 5.78
N PHE A 720 11.93 13.23 7.02
CA PHE A 720 13.30 13.23 7.57
C PHE A 720 13.61 11.97 8.39
N ILE A 721 14.88 11.64 8.51
CA ILE A 721 15.43 10.66 9.45
C ILE A 721 16.52 11.37 10.25
N GLY A 722 16.31 11.54 11.56
CA GLY A 722 17.12 12.48 12.34
C GLY A 722 16.97 13.92 11.86
N SER A 723 17.82 14.81 12.38
CA SER A 723 17.74 16.24 12.11
C SER A 723 18.30 16.68 10.74
N LYS A 724 19.08 15.82 10.08
CA LYS A 724 19.89 16.16 8.89
C LYS A 724 19.53 15.37 7.64
N PHE A 725 19.03 14.13 7.76
CA PHE A 725 18.83 13.26 6.60
C PHE A 725 17.41 13.39 6.03
N ARG A 726 17.24 14.30 5.06
CA ARG A 726 15.96 14.50 4.35
C ARG A 726 15.73 13.39 3.34
N VAL A 727 14.56 12.75 3.40
CA VAL A 727 14.16 11.62 2.53
C VAL A 727 12.85 11.83 1.77
N ASP A 728 12.07 12.87 2.09
CA ASP A 728 10.75 13.11 1.50
C ASP A 728 9.89 11.82 1.49
N HIS A 729 9.57 11.26 0.32
CA HIS A 729 8.84 9.99 0.18
C HIS A 729 9.69 8.84 -0.40
N ASP A 730 11.01 8.99 -0.47
CA ASP A 730 11.92 7.99 -1.05
C ASP A 730 11.74 6.62 -0.38
N ILE A 731 11.60 6.61 0.95
CA ILE A 731 11.42 5.39 1.76
C ILE A 731 10.02 4.79 1.59
N SER A 732 8.98 5.64 1.55
CA SER A 732 7.59 5.21 1.35
C SER A 732 7.40 4.45 0.03
N LEU A 733 8.13 4.84 -1.02
CA LEU A 733 8.12 4.15 -2.32
C LEU A 733 8.97 2.88 -2.32
N LEU A 734 10.11 2.92 -1.63
CA LEU A 734 11.16 1.87 -1.66
C LEU A 734 10.83 0.65 -0.81
N VAL A 735 10.33 0.82 0.41
CA VAL A 735 10.12 -0.31 1.34
C VAL A 735 9.16 -1.38 0.80
N PRO A 736 8.04 -1.05 0.12
CA PRO A 736 7.19 -2.06 -0.51
C PRO A 736 7.93 -2.92 -1.55
N GLU A 737 8.90 -2.34 -2.27
CA GLU A 737 9.73 -3.09 -3.22
C GLU A 737 10.67 -4.08 -2.51
N VAL A 738 11.14 -3.75 -1.31
CA VAL A 738 11.97 -4.64 -0.48
C VAL A 738 11.11 -5.78 0.04
N LEU A 739 9.97 -5.47 0.66
CA LEU A 739 9.05 -6.46 1.25
C LEU A 739 8.52 -7.45 0.19
N ALA A 740 8.12 -6.98 -0.99
CA ALA A 740 7.63 -7.84 -2.07
C ALA A 740 8.71 -8.78 -2.67
N ARG A 741 9.97 -8.59 -2.27
CA ARG A 741 11.12 -9.44 -2.64
C ARG A 741 11.63 -10.26 -1.46
N MET A 742 10.94 -10.25 -0.33
CA MET A 742 11.20 -11.13 0.83
C MET A 742 10.24 -12.30 0.81
N THR A 743 10.70 -13.45 1.26
CA THR A 743 9.84 -14.61 1.52
C THR A 743 8.94 -14.34 2.72
N ASP A 744 7.96 -15.22 2.99
CA ASP A 744 7.04 -15.05 4.11
C ASP A 744 7.75 -15.19 5.45
N GLU A 745 8.69 -16.13 5.55
CA GLU A 745 9.56 -16.33 6.71
C GLU A 745 10.46 -15.10 6.94
N GLU A 746 11.12 -14.61 5.89
CA GLU A 746 12.01 -13.44 5.99
C GLU A 746 11.30 -12.17 6.48
N ARG A 747 9.97 -12.09 6.30
CA ARG A 747 9.15 -10.95 6.71
C ARG A 747 8.64 -11.05 8.14
N GLN A 748 8.86 -12.17 8.82
CA GLN A 748 8.45 -12.31 10.22
C GLN A 748 9.34 -11.43 11.12
N PRO A 749 8.77 -10.62 12.02
CA PRO A 749 9.57 -9.78 12.91
C PRO A 749 10.58 -10.58 13.74
N GLN A 750 10.18 -11.76 14.24
CA GLN A 750 11.06 -12.63 15.01
C GLN A 750 12.25 -13.12 14.19
N PHE A 751 12.03 -13.54 12.93
CA PHE A 751 13.12 -13.91 12.01
C PHE A 751 14.11 -12.74 11.84
N LEU A 752 13.58 -11.52 11.68
CA LEU A 752 14.40 -10.32 11.52
C LEU A 752 15.22 -9.98 12.77
N ILE A 753 14.66 -10.20 13.97
CA ILE A 753 15.33 -10.00 15.25
C ILE A 753 16.41 -11.08 15.46
N ASP A 754 16.06 -12.36 15.34
CA ASP A 754 16.95 -13.49 15.61
C ASP A 754 18.22 -13.48 14.74
N HIS A 755 18.10 -12.98 13.51
CA HIS A 755 19.20 -12.90 12.56
C HIS A 755 19.95 -11.56 12.61
N GLY A 756 19.57 -10.63 13.50
CA GLY A 756 20.23 -9.33 13.67
C GLY A 756 19.96 -8.33 12.54
N TYR A 757 18.86 -8.48 11.82
CA TYR A 757 18.38 -7.50 10.84
C TYR A 757 17.65 -6.33 11.52
N LEU A 758 17.05 -6.59 12.68
CA LEU A 758 16.49 -5.58 13.57
C LEU A 758 17.28 -5.54 14.88
N GLU A 759 17.53 -4.34 15.41
CA GLU A 759 18.07 -4.14 16.76
C GLU A 759 17.07 -3.38 17.63
N LYS A 760 16.99 -3.74 18.92
CA LYS A 760 16.14 -3.04 19.88
C LYS A 760 16.72 -1.66 20.16
N VAL A 761 15.86 -0.67 20.30
CA VAL A 761 16.22 0.63 20.89
C VAL A 761 16.01 0.48 22.38
N ASP A 762 17.06 0.64 23.18
CA ASP A 762 16.96 0.50 24.64
C ASP A 762 16.79 1.85 25.34
N ASP A 763 16.18 1.82 26.52
CA ASP A 763 16.20 2.97 27.42
C ASP A 763 17.65 3.25 27.86
N PHE A 764 17.99 4.53 28.03
CA PHE A 764 19.34 4.92 28.44
C PHE A 764 19.31 6.14 29.37
N GLU A 765 20.38 6.33 30.14
CA GLU A 765 20.56 7.52 30.96
C GLU A 765 21.31 8.62 30.18
N HIS A 766 20.78 9.84 30.24
CA HIS A 766 21.44 11.04 29.72
C HIS A 766 21.31 12.16 30.75
N GLU A 767 22.45 12.73 31.16
CA GLU A 767 22.50 13.79 32.19
C GLU A 767 21.72 13.45 33.49
N GLY A 768 21.73 12.18 33.91
CA GLY A 768 21.04 11.70 35.11
C GLY A 768 19.51 11.55 34.96
N LYS A 769 18.97 11.67 33.74
CA LYS A 769 17.57 11.39 33.41
C LYS A 769 17.46 10.13 32.56
N LEU A 770 16.47 9.29 32.86
CA LEU A 770 16.14 8.13 32.05
C LEU A 770 15.36 8.55 30.80
N VAL A 771 15.92 8.28 29.63
CA VAL A 771 15.26 8.45 28.33
C VAL A 771 14.58 7.14 27.96
N LYS A 772 13.25 7.15 27.85
CA LYS A 772 12.44 5.95 27.58
C LYS A 772 12.38 5.59 26.08
N ALA A 773 13.53 5.45 25.44
CA ALA A 773 13.63 5.23 24.00
C ALA A 773 13.14 3.84 23.54
N SER A 774 12.97 2.88 24.45
CA SER A 774 12.43 1.55 24.12
C SER A 774 11.02 1.57 23.56
N ARG A 775 10.30 2.68 23.72
CA ARG A 775 8.98 2.92 23.12
C ARG A 775 9.01 2.99 21.59
N LEU A 776 10.18 3.17 20.99
CA LEU A 776 10.39 3.13 19.55
C LEU A 776 10.54 1.69 18.99
N GLY A 777 10.58 0.68 19.87
CA GLY A 777 10.70 -0.73 19.52
C GLY A 777 12.06 -1.08 18.94
N TYR A 778 12.06 -1.64 17.73
CA TYR A 778 13.22 -2.11 17.00
C TYR A 778 13.39 -1.31 15.71
N ARG A 779 14.64 -1.20 15.25
CA ARG A 779 15.01 -0.50 14.02
C ARG A 779 15.87 -1.36 13.11
N MET A 780 15.85 -1.06 11.82
CA MET A 780 16.71 -1.73 10.84
C MET A 780 18.20 -1.52 11.13
N THR A 781 18.98 -2.58 10.94
CA THR A 781 20.44 -2.55 11.08
C THR A 781 21.13 -2.40 9.71
N LYS A 782 22.45 -2.17 9.73
CA LYS A 782 23.28 -2.25 8.51
C LYS A 782 23.20 -3.62 7.83
N LYS A 783 22.95 -4.68 8.59
CA LYS A 783 22.77 -6.04 8.06
C LYS A 783 21.49 -6.15 7.23
N MET A 784 20.38 -5.55 7.69
CA MET A 784 19.13 -5.46 6.91
C MET A 784 19.35 -4.80 5.54
N VAL A 785 20.09 -3.68 5.54
CA VAL A 785 20.47 -2.97 4.31
C VAL A 785 21.30 -3.88 3.38
N SER A 786 22.31 -4.54 3.94
CA SER A 786 23.26 -5.36 3.18
C SER A 786 22.61 -6.56 2.51
N VAL A 787 21.59 -7.16 3.14
CA VAL A 787 20.94 -8.40 2.65
C VAL A 787 19.68 -8.13 1.83
N PHE A 788 18.79 -7.24 2.29
CA PHE A 788 17.48 -7.06 1.65
C PHE A 788 17.45 -5.89 0.67
N PHE A 789 18.11 -4.77 0.97
CA PHE A 789 18.16 -3.64 0.03
C PHE A 789 19.07 -3.94 -1.17
N SER A 790 20.04 -4.84 -1.02
CA SER A 790 20.83 -5.37 -2.14
C SER A 790 20.02 -6.25 -3.10
N ARG A 791 18.73 -6.51 -2.82
CA ARG A 791 17.76 -7.06 -3.79
C ARG A 791 17.32 -6.04 -4.83
N ILE A 792 17.54 -4.75 -4.58
CA ILE A 792 17.15 -3.62 -5.44
C ILE A 792 18.39 -2.88 -5.96
N PHE A 793 19.33 -2.55 -5.07
CA PHE A 793 20.50 -1.76 -5.40
C PHE A 793 21.72 -2.62 -5.69
N ALA A 794 22.53 -2.18 -6.65
CA ALA A 794 23.75 -2.87 -7.03
C ALA A 794 24.89 -2.64 -6.02
N ASN A 795 24.86 -1.49 -5.36
CA ASN A 795 25.70 -1.16 -4.22
C ASN A 795 24.82 -0.48 -3.16
N VAL A 796 24.91 -0.97 -1.92
CA VAL A 796 24.19 -0.43 -0.77
C VAL A 796 25.10 0.29 0.22
N ASP A 797 26.40 0.34 -0.06
CA ASP A 797 27.35 1.11 0.74
C ASP A 797 26.97 2.58 0.69
N GLY A 798 26.82 3.16 1.88
CA GLY A 798 26.37 4.54 2.02
C GLY A 798 24.90 4.78 1.68
N LEU A 799 24.09 3.75 1.34
CA LEU A 799 22.65 3.93 1.07
C LEU A 799 21.98 4.67 2.24
N PHE A 800 22.19 4.13 3.44
CA PHE A 800 21.90 4.77 4.71
C PHE A 800 23.22 4.96 5.47
N PRO A 801 23.66 6.20 5.74
CA PRO A 801 24.80 6.42 6.62
C PRO A 801 24.47 5.93 8.03
N GLU A 802 25.50 5.65 8.85
CA GLU A 802 25.31 5.13 10.22
C GLU A 802 24.39 6.03 11.05
N GLU A 803 24.54 7.36 10.92
CA GLU A 803 23.71 8.35 11.57
C GLU A 803 22.24 8.37 11.09
N ALA A 804 21.92 7.78 9.93
CA ALA A 804 20.54 7.56 9.50
C ALA A 804 19.96 6.24 10.01
N LEU A 805 20.81 5.22 10.22
CA LEU A 805 20.41 3.99 10.90
C LEU A 805 20.17 4.24 12.39
N ARG A 806 20.96 5.15 12.97
CA ARG A 806 20.97 5.55 14.37
C ARG A 806 20.79 7.08 14.52
N PRO A 807 19.55 7.59 14.37
CA PRO A 807 19.26 9.04 14.32
C PRO A 807 19.82 9.86 15.49
N GLU A 808 19.96 9.25 16.67
CA GLU A 808 20.57 9.85 17.86
C GLU A 808 22.01 10.33 17.64
N GLN A 809 22.72 9.79 16.65
CA GLN A 809 24.08 10.23 16.30
C GLN A 809 24.10 11.58 15.57
N GLN A 810 22.97 12.00 14.97
CA GLN A 810 22.91 13.30 14.29
C GLN A 810 22.81 14.46 15.29
N SER A 811 22.04 14.25 16.36
CA SER A 811 21.85 15.16 17.49
C SER A 811 21.17 14.40 18.65
N MET A 812 21.89 14.18 19.75
CA MET A 812 21.32 13.50 20.93
C MET A 812 20.20 14.33 21.56
N ASP A 813 20.37 15.65 21.65
CA ASP A 813 19.38 16.56 22.26
C ASP A 813 18.05 16.56 21.49
N GLU A 814 18.09 16.65 20.15
CA GLU A 814 16.87 16.58 19.33
C GLU A 814 16.23 15.19 19.38
N PHE A 815 17.05 14.14 19.48
CA PHE A 815 16.54 12.78 19.62
C PHE A 815 15.79 12.60 20.94
N ILE A 816 16.37 13.03 22.06
CA ILE A 816 15.74 12.99 23.38
C ILE A 816 14.46 13.83 23.38
N ALA A 817 14.52 15.08 22.92
CA ALA A 817 13.36 15.96 22.85
C ALA A 817 12.24 15.39 21.97
N GLY A 818 12.59 14.67 20.90
CA GLY A 818 11.63 14.00 20.03
C GLY A 818 11.01 12.74 20.66
N VAL A 819 11.80 11.96 21.41
CA VAL A 819 11.28 10.81 22.17
C VAL A 819 10.32 11.31 23.24
N GLU A 820 10.71 12.32 24.03
CA GLU A 820 9.85 12.95 25.03
C GLU A 820 8.56 13.48 24.40
N HIS A 821 8.65 14.11 23.22
CA HIS A 821 7.46 14.58 22.52
C HIS A 821 6.51 13.45 22.11
N VAL A 822 7.03 12.32 21.61
CA VAL A 822 6.21 11.13 21.31
C VAL A 822 5.49 10.64 22.58
N LEU A 823 6.20 10.55 23.71
CA LEU A 823 5.62 10.08 24.97
C LEU A 823 4.55 11.03 25.50
N GLU A 824 4.80 12.34 25.46
CA GLU A 824 3.81 13.34 25.86
C GLU A 824 2.53 13.26 25.01
N CYS A 825 2.64 13.01 23.70
CA CYS A 825 1.48 12.78 22.84
C CYS A 825 0.71 11.51 23.27
N GLN A 826 1.42 10.43 23.57
CA GLN A 826 0.83 9.16 24.04
C GLN A 826 0.13 9.33 25.38
N GLU A 827 0.77 10.01 26.34
CA GLU A 827 0.23 10.33 27.66
C GLU A 827 -1.02 11.21 27.55
N THR A 828 -0.97 12.26 26.72
CA THR A 828 -2.09 13.18 26.51
C THR A 828 -3.34 12.44 26.03
N VAL A 829 -3.24 11.62 24.99
CA VAL A 829 -4.40 10.89 24.46
C VAL A 829 -4.88 9.83 25.45
N SER A 830 -3.97 9.12 26.12
CA SER A 830 -4.32 8.10 27.12
C SER A 830 -5.09 8.72 28.29
N GLN A 831 -4.65 9.88 28.78
CA GLN A 831 -5.31 10.61 29.86
C GLN A 831 -6.70 11.10 29.42
N GLN A 832 -6.84 11.62 28.19
CA GLN A 832 -8.15 12.01 27.64
C GLN A 832 -9.14 10.84 27.59
N LEU A 833 -8.68 9.62 27.27
CA LEU A 833 -9.53 8.42 27.27
C LEU A 833 -9.97 8.01 28.69
N ILE A 834 -9.14 8.26 29.71
CA ILE A 834 -9.48 8.05 31.12
C ILE A 834 -10.47 9.12 31.59
N ASP A 835 -10.17 10.40 31.35
CA ASP A 835 -10.96 11.54 31.83
C ASP A 835 -12.37 11.57 31.22
N SER A 836 -12.50 11.13 29.96
CA SER A 836 -13.79 10.97 29.29
C SER A 836 -14.55 9.70 29.69
N ASN A 837 -13.97 8.87 30.56
CA ASN A 837 -14.47 7.54 30.94
C ASN A 837 -14.61 6.54 29.78
N ALA A 838 -14.04 6.87 28.60
CA ALA A 838 -14.07 5.98 27.44
C ALA A 838 -13.27 4.68 27.67
N VAL A 839 -12.25 4.71 28.53
CA VAL A 839 -11.43 3.54 28.88
C VAL A 839 -12.24 2.36 29.42
N VAL A 840 -13.46 2.57 29.94
CA VAL A 840 -14.32 1.49 30.44
C VAL A 840 -14.67 0.49 29.34
N ASP A 841 -14.88 0.97 28.11
CA ASP A 841 -15.24 0.16 26.95
C ASP A 841 -14.03 -0.49 26.27
N ALA A 842 -12.80 -0.22 26.73
CA ALA A 842 -11.60 -0.83 26.17
C ALA A 842 -11.47 -2.31 26.55
N ILE A 843 -10.99 -3.14 25.62
CA ILE A 843 -10.60 -4.53 25.91
C ILE A 843 -9.40 -4.56 26.84
N GLU A 844 -9.21 -5.67 27.55
CA GLU A 844 -8.16 -5.81 28.57
C GLU A 844 -6.73 -5.42 28.10
N PRO A 845 -6.21 -5.90 26.95
CA PRO A 845 -4.89 -5.47 26.48
C PRO A 845 -4.82 -3.96 26.17
N LEU A 846 -5.90 -3.35 25.67
CA LEU A 846 -5.93 -1.91 25.42
C LEU A 846 -5.98 -1.10 26.73
N LYS A 847 -6.75 -1.55 27.72
CA LYS A 847 -6.75 -0.97 29.08
C LYS A 847 -5.35 -0.98 29.67
N ALA A 848 -4.64 -2.09 29.53
CA ALA A 848 -3.27 -2.21 29.99
C ALA A 848 -2.35 -1.15 29.36
N ILE A 849 -2.44 -0.92 28.04
CA ILE A 849 -1.68 0.13 27.35
C ILE A 849 -2.05 1.51 27.89
N ILE A 850 -3.34 1.85 27.92
CA ILE A 850 -3.84 3.18 28.30
C ILE A 850 -3.34 3.55 29.72
N TYR A 851 -3.49 2.64 30.69
CA TYR A 851 -3.02 2.89 32.06
C TYR A 851 -1.50 2.89 32.17
N CYS A 852 -0.79 1.96 31.52
CA CYS A 852 0.67 1.97 31.54
C CYS A 852 1.27 3.24 30.92
N VAL A 853 0.60 3.82 29.93
CA VAL A 853 1.02 5.08 29.30
C VAL A 853 0.65 6.28 30.19
N ALA A 854 -0.61 6.43 30.59
CA ALA A 854 -1.06 7.62 31.33
C ALA A 854 -0.56 7.68 32.78
N THR A 855 -0.60 6.55 33.51
CA THR A 855 -0.32 6.52 34.95
C THR A 855 0.95 5.74 35.31
N GLY A 856 1.62 5.15 34.32
CA GLY A 856 2.88 4.42 34.45
C GLY A 856 2.75 2.94 34.80
N SER A 857 1.56 2.44 35.16
CA SER A 857 1.33 1.01 35.41
C SER A 857 -0.13 0.60 35.27
N TYR A 858 -0.37 -0.68 34.97
CA TYR A 858 -1.68 -1.33 35.04
C TYR A 858 -1.63 -2.44 36.08
N ASN A 859 -2.48 -2.37 37.11
CA ASN A 859 -2.43 -3.27 38.27
C ASN A 859 -1.04 -3.37 38.93
N GLY A 860 -0.30 -2.26 38.96
CA GLY A 860 1.07 -2.18 39.50
C GLY A 860 2.15 -2.75 38.58
N MET A 861 1.79 -3.27 37.40
CA MET A 861 2.72 -3.81 36.40
C MET A 861 3.03 -2.77 35.33
N LYS A 862 4.28 -2.72 34.90
CA LYS A 862 4.72 -1.90 33.75
C LYS A 862 4.41 -2.62 32.43
N MET A 863 4.46 -1.88 31.33
CA MET A 863 4.12 -2.39 30.00
C MET A 863 5.04 -3.51 29.50
N ASP A 864 6.27 -3.57 29.98
CA ASP A 864 7.26 -4.63 29.71
C ASP A 864 7.11 -5.87 30.60
N HIS A 865 6.21 -5.84 31.58
CA HIS A 865 5.98 -6.98 32.46
C HIS A 865 5.44 -8.19 31.67
N PRO A 866 5.95 -9.42 31.89
CA PRO A 866 5.55 -10.60 31.12
C PRO A 866 4.04 -10.87 31.10
N GLU A 867 3.35 -10.66 32.22
CA GLU A 867 1.89 -10.83 32.30
C GLU A 867 1.13 -9.79 31.44
N ILE A 868 1.67 -8.57 31.27
CA ILE A 868 1.08 -7.58 30.36
C ILE A 868 1.33 -7.99 28.92
N ARG A 869 2.56 -8.42 28.58
CA ARG A 869 2.91 -8.89 27.22
C ARG A 869 2.04 -10.07 26.79
N LYS A 870 1.74 -10.98 27.71
CA LYS A 870 0.89 -12.16 27.47
C LYS A 870 -0.55 -11.82 27.08
N LEU A 871 -1.06 -10.63 27.43
CA LEU A 871 -2.41 -10.17 27.02
C LEU A 871 -2.54 -9.98 25.50
N PHE A 872 -1.41 -9.89 24.80
CA PHE A 872 -1.33 -9.70 23.35
C PHE A 872 -1.17 -11.03 22.60
N ASP A 873 -1.04 -12.14 23.31
CA ASP A 873 -0.98 -13.47 22.72
C ASP A 873 -2.37 -13.92 22.29
N ARG A 874 -2.46 -14.46 21.07
CA ARG A 874 -3.71 -14.94 20.50
C ARG A 874 -4.40 -15.99 21.37
N ASP A 875 -3.65 -16.97 21.87
CA ASP A 875 -4.19 -18.04 22.72
C ASP A 875 -4.76 -17.48 24.04
N THR A 876 -4.13 -16.44 24.60
CA THR A 876 -4.63 -15.75 25.79
C THR A 876 -5.95 -15.04 25.51
N VAL A 877 -6.06 -14.35 24.37
CA VAL A 877 -7.31 -13.68 23.96
C VAL A 877 -8.42 -14.70 23.73
N LEU A 878 -8.15 -15.78 23.00
CA LEU A 878 -9.12 -16.83 22.70
C LEU A 878 -9.69 -17.50 23.96
N ALA A 879 -8.87 -17.63 25.02
CA ALA A 879 -9.28 -18.20 26.30
C ALA A 879 -9.94 -17.19 27.27
N SER A 880 -9.98 -15.90 26.91
CA SER A 880 -10.38 -14.84 27.83
C SER A 880 -11.91 -14.71 27.95
N PRO A 881 -12.45 -14.48 29.18
CA PRO A 881 -13.89 -14.28 29.37
C PRO A 881 -14.46 -13.09 28.59
N TRP A 882 -13.70 -12.00 28.48
CA TRP A 882 -14.15 -10.79 27.79
C TRP A 882 -14.31 -11.03 26.28
N TYR A 883 -13.45 -11.86 25.67
CA TYR A 883 -13.58 -12.19 24.25
C TYR A 883 -14.81 -13.07 24.01
N HIS A 884 -15.05 -14.06 24.87
CA HIS A 884 -16.28 -14.86 24.82
C HIS A 884 -17.54 -14.00 24.94
N GLU A 885 -17.55 -13.01 25.84
CA GLU A 885 -18.66 -12.07 25.98
C GLU A 885 -18.87 -11.24 24.71
N MET A 886 -17.80 -10.78 24.06
CA MET A 886 -17.89 -10.08 22.76
C MET A 886 -18.53 -10.96 21.67
N LEU A 887 -18.18 -12.25 21.60
CA LEU A 887 -18.77 -13.19 20.65
C LEU A 887 -20.27 -13.38 20.90
N ILE A 888 -20.68 -13.54 22.17
CA ILE A 888 -22.10 -13.65 22.56
C ILE A 888 -22.86 -12.37 22.18
N ASN A 889 -22.29 -11.20 22.48
CA ASN A 889 -22.91 -9.91 22.14
C ASN A 889 -23.10 -9.76 20.62
N LYS A 890 -22.11 -10.17 19.83
CA LYS A 890 -22.20 -10.20 18.37
C LYS A 890 -23.32 -11.13 17.87
N GLN A 891 -23.38 -12.35 18.41
CA GLN A 891 -24.43 -13.32 18.09
C GLN A 891 -25.83 -12.77 18.43
N CYS A 892 -26.00 -12.19 19.62
CA CYS A 892 -27.25 -11.56 20.03
C CYS A 892 -27.64 -10.40 19.11
N PHE A 893 -26.68 -9.55 18.72
CA PHE A 893 -26.91 -8.44 17.78
C PHE A 893 -27.36 -8.96 16.41
N ASP A 894 -26.67 -9.96 15.85
CA ASP A 894 -27.03 -10.55 14.55
C ASP A 894 -28.41 -11.19 14.59
N ALA A 895 -28.73 -11.94 15.64
CA ALA A 895 -30.04 -12.54 15.82
C ALA A 895 -31.14 -11.48 15.91
N ALA A 896 -30.92 -10.40 16.67
CA ALA A 896 -31.88 -9.30 16.78
C ALA A 896 -32.10 -8.59 15.44
N LYS A 897 -31.02 -8.29 14.71
CA LYS A 897 -31.07 -7.68 13.38
C LYS A 897 -31.84 -8.55 12.38
N LEU A 898 -31.52 -9.85 12.30
CA LEU A 898 -32.18 -10.78 11.41
C LEU A 898 -33.66 -10.96 11.77
N LYS A 899 -34.01 -11.03 13.06
CA LYS A 899 -35.41 -11.07 13.52
C LYS A 899 -36.19 -9.82 13.10
N SER A 900 -35.61 -8.64 13.27
CA SER A 900 -36.23 -7.37 12.86
C SER A 900 -36.46 -7.33 11.35
N GLY A 901 -35.45 -7.70 10.55
CA GLY A 901 -35.58 -7.78 9.10
C GLY A 901 -36.59 -8.84 8.64
N MET A 902 -36.65 -9.99 9.30
CA MET A 902 -37.65 -11.04 9.04
C MET A 902 -39.07 -10.52 9.29
N GLN A 903 -39.29 -9.78 10.37
CA GLN A 903 -40.58 -9.17 10.69
C GLN A 903 -40.98 -8.14 9.64
N TYR A 904 -40.05 -7.27 9.23
CA TYR A 904 -40.28 -6.27 8.19
C TYR A 904 -40.64 -6.92 6.84
N LEU A 905 -39.81 -7.87 6.39
CA LEU A 905 -40.00 -8.62 5.15
C LEU A 905 -41.35 -9.34 5.13
N SER A 906 -41.70 -10.01 6.23
CA SER A 906 -42.99 -10.71 6.38
C SER A 906 -44.18 -9.76 6.40
N ALA A 907 -44.04 -8.57 6.99
CA ALA A 907 -45.08 -7.55 7.01
C ALA A 907 -45.29 -6.96 5.61
N PHE A 908 -44.20 -6.65 4.89
CA PHE A 908 -44.25 -6.15 3.52
C PHE A 908 -44.96 -7.12 2.58
N MET A 909 -44.62 -8.41 2.61
CA MET A 909 -45.25 -9.45 1.78
C MET A 909 -46.75 -9.63 2.03
N LYS A 910 -47.25 -9.23 3.22
CA LYS A 910 -48.69 -9.27 3.58
C LYS A 910 -49.43 -7.98 3.19
N GLY A 911 -48.72 -6.96 2.71
CA GLY A 911 -49.30 -5.67 2.35
C GLY A 911 -50.23 -5.74 1.12
N PRO A 912 -51.20 -4.82 1.00
CA PRO A 912 -52.03 -4.72 -0.19
C PRO A 912 -51.16 -4.40 -1.41
N HIS A 913 -51.36 -5.12 -2.52
CA HIS A 913 -50.60 -5.03 -3.77
C HIS A 913 -49.14 -5.53 -3.72
N ALA A 914 -48.72 -6.22 -2.65
CA ALA A 914 -47.35 -6.73 -2.54
C ALA A 914 -47.06 -8.02 -3.33
N SER A 915 -48.07 -8.73 -3.85
CA SER A 915 -47.90 -10.06 -4.47
C SER A 915 -46.96 -10.05 -5.67
N GLU A 916 -47.22 -9.16 -6.64
CA GLU A 916 -46.42 -9.06 -7.88
C GLU A 916 -44.97 -8.64 -7.57
N THR A 917 -44.80 -7.64 -6.70
CA THR A 917 -43.47 -7.20 -6.25
C THR A 917 -42.73 -8.30 -5.47
N SER A 918 -43.43 -9.05 -4.63
CA SER A 918 -42.83 -10.12 -3.83
C SER A 918 -42.31 -11.27 -4.69
N GLU A 919 -43.06 -11.64 -5.72
CA GLU A 919 -42.63 -12.64 -6.71
C GLU A 919 -41.45 -12.13 -7.52
N ARG A 920 -41.54 -10.91 -8.05
CA ARG A 920 -40.49 -10.30 -8.87
C ARG A 920 -39.16 -10.11 -8.13
N LEU A 921 -39.20 -9.82 -6.84
CA LEU A 921 -38.00 -9.63 -6.00
C LEU A 921 -37.56 -10.89 -5.24
N HIS A 922 -38.24 -12.02 -5.47
CA HIS A 922 -37.97 -13.30 -4.80
C HIS A 922 -37.95 -13.18 -3.27
N LEU A 923 -38.87 -12.40 -2.69
CA LEU A 923 -38.85 -12.09 -1.24
C LEU A 923 -39.05 -13.34 -0.37
N GLN A 924 -39.75 -14.36 -0.87
CA GLN A 924 -39.88 -15.64 -0.18
C GLN A 924 -38.53 -16.36 -0.05
N ASP A 925 -37.67 -16.31 -1.07
CA ASP A 925 -36.33 -16.92 -1.02
C ASP A 925 -35.41 -16.16 -0.06
N ARG A 926 -35.53 -14.83 -0.03
CA ARG A 926 -34.84 -14.00 0.97
C ARG A 926 -35.31 -14.35 2.39
N LEU A 927 -36.61 -14.50 2.61
CA LEU A 927 -37.16 -14.91 3.90
C LEU A 927 -36.65 -16.30 4.32
N ASN A 928 -36.60 -17.25 3.40
CA ASN A 928 -36.02 -18.57 3.63
C ASN A 928 -34.54 -18.48 4.01
N THR A 929 -33.78 -17.60 3.35
CA THR A 929 -32.36 -17.35 3.65
C THR A 929 -32.17 -16.73 5.03
N VAL A 930 -33.00 -15.75 5.40
CA VAL A 930 -33.00 -15.14 6.74
C VAL A 930 -33.31 -16.19 7.81
N ASN A 931 -34.30 -17.06 7.60
CA ASN A 931 -34.61 -18.15 8.52
C ASN A 931 -33.43 -19.12 8.70
N LYS A 932 -32.76 -19.50 7.60
CA LYS A 932 -31.56 -20.36 7.66
C LYS A 932 -30.43 -19.69 8.45
N ARG A 933 -30.16 -18.41 8.19
CA ARG A 933 -29.13 -17.66 8.92
C ARG A 933 -29.48 -17.49 10.40
N LEU A 934 -30.75 -17.22 10.71
CA LEU A 934 -31.21 -17.09 12.10
C LEU A 934 -31.20 -18.42 12.86
N ALA A 935 -31.24 -19.57 12.17
CA ALA A 935 -31.05 -20.87 12.80
C ALA A 935 -29.56 -21.20 13.05
N LEU A 936 -28.66 -20.60 12.26
CA LEU A 936 -27.20 -20.74 12.41
C LEU A 936 -26.65 -19.86 13.53
N VAL A 937 -27.14 -18.62 13.61
CA VAL A 937 -26.85 -17.66 14.68
C VAL A 937 -27.60 -18.06 15.93
#